data_AF-A0A2U1PC94-F1
#
_entry.id   AF-A0A2U1PC94-F1
#
_cell.length_a   1.000
_cell.length_b   1.000
_cell.length_c   1.000
_cell.angle_alpha   90.00
_cell.angle_beta   90.00
_cell.angle_gamma   90.00
#
_symmetry.space_group_name_H-M   'P 1'
#
loop_
_entity.id
_entity.type
_entity.pdbx_description
1 polymer ?
#
loop_
_entity_poly.entity_id
_entity_poly.type
_entity_poly.pdbx_seq_one_letter_code
_entity_poly.pdbx_strand_id
1 'polypeptide(L)'
;MIIKVFFMMAITLAITITLTMISMHGDSKETRSEPLAVKPFPKRVNRFLAETKNSRSADHCNKDDEICYILEGKNSTCCNNKCMDLTQDKHNCGACKNKCKFTSSCCGGECVNLAYDKRNCGSCGHKCMPGGIVLTDAVPYDYNFNTKCLENPDKPQYNGGIVVNPELKDGLNGWASYGNAKLQVRKSKIGNEFVVANQRNRSFDSVSQEFILNREKLYTFSAWLQISHGEATVLATFGTQRGFYDAGSTIAKSGCWSMLKGGLTVNESGSALLYFQSKNPSIDIWVDSVSLQPFTQEEWKSHQYQSIEKIRKSKVKLQAINSEGKPLANRTLTIAQKFANFPFGCAINKNILANSDYKNWFLSRFKYTAFENEMKWYANERIQNQEDYSAADALLEFTKSNGVQVRGHNVFWDDPKYQPSWVPNLETQKLSDATTKRINSVMGRYSGQVISWDVVNENLHFNFFESKLGDTASSSFYTTARALDSNAALFLNDFDTIESPGDGASSPDKYLQKIKQISDGGYDGPLSIGLEGHFRHLNIPYMRSAIDKVASSGLSIWLTEVDVQPGPDEAAVLDQVLREAHAHPSVNGIVLWSAWSPQGCFRMCLTDNSFRNLPTGDVVDRFIGEFSGAVVTATTDVNGFYETKLIHGDYEVIFKDADPYKFEKYTKPQRISHHLKVEASSSAEDIFRFQF
;
A
#
# COMPACT_ATOMS: atom_id res chain seq x y z
N MET A 1 -45.17 38.48 -17.16
CA MET A 1 -45.56 37.46 -18.16
C MET A 1 -44.46 36.41 -18.35
N ILE A 2 -43.95 35.79 -17.26
CA ILE A 2 -42.82 34.82 -17.33
C ILE A 2 -43.15 33.50 -16.59
N ILE A 3 -44.06 33.54 -15.60
CA ILE A 3 -44.47 32.38 -14.79
C ILE A 3 -45.26 31.32 -15.60
N LYS A 4 -45.85 31.65 -16.75
CA LYS A 4 -46.54 30.66 -17.62
C LYS A 4 -45.62 29.83 -18.52
N VAL A 5 -44.34 30.17 -18.66
CA VAL A 5 -43.42 29.44 -19.55
C VAL A 5 -42.77 28.25 -18.83
N PHE A 6 -42.41 28.38 -17.56
CA PHE A 6 -41.78 27.31 -16.78
C PHE A 6 -42.72 26.12 -16.49
N PHE A 7 -44.03 26.35 -16.36
CA PHE A 7 -44.99 25.27 -16.10
C PHE A 7 -45.29 24.38 -17.32
N MET A 8 -44.94 24.80 -18.54
CA MET A 8 -45.09 23.97 -19.75
C MET A 8 -43.88 23.06 -20.01
N MET A 9 -42.66 23.46 -19.65
CA MET A 9 -41.46 22.62 -19.87
C MET A 9 -41.38 21.42 -18.91
N ALA A 10 -42.00 21.50 -17.73
CA ALA A 10 -42.01 20.42 -16.75
C ALA A 10 -42.86 19.20 -17.16
N ILE A 11 -43.83 19.37 -18.07
CA ILE A 11 -44.74 18.30 -18.49
C ILE A 11 -44.17 17.50 -19.68
N THR A 12 -43.34 18.12 -20.53
CA THR A 12 -42.78 17.46 -21.72
C THR A 12 -41.68 16.45 -21.40
N LEU A 13 -40.97 16.61 -20.27
CA LEU A 13 -39.87 15.70 -19.87
C LEU A 13 -40.36 14.45 -19.11
N ALA A 14 -41.61 14.46 -18.61
CA ALA A 14 -42.19 13.34 -17.86
C ALA A 14 -42.89 12.29 -18.76
N ILE A 15 -43.20 12.63 -20.01
CA ILE A 15 -43.96 11.76 -20.94
C ILE A 15 -43.06 10.85 -21.78
N THR A 16 -41.75 11.14 -21.87
CA THR A 16 -40.79 10.34 -22.66
C THR A 16 -40.22 9.11 -21.95
N ILE A 17 -40.44 8.93 -20.65
CA ILE A 17 -39.87 7.81 -19.87
C ILE A 17 -40.85 6.61 -19.74
N THR A 18 -42.15 6.79 -20.04
CA THR A 18 -43.19 5.76 -19.89
C THR A 18 -43.55 5.00 -21.18
N LEU A 19 -42.76 5.10 -22.24
CA LEU A 19 -43.08 4.55 -23.58
C LEU A 19 -42.06 3.56 -24.20
N THR A 20 -41.19 2.95 -23.39
CA THR A 20 -40.27 1.87 -23.84
C THR A 20 -40.42 0.55 -23.09
N MET A 21 -41.51 0.37 -22.35
CA MET A 21 -41.99 -0.94 -21.88
C MET A 21 -43.36 -1.22 -22.49
N ILE A 22 -43.57 -2.47 -22.93
CA ILE A 22 -44.78 -3.00 -23.61
C ILE A 22 -44.89 -2.62 -25.10
N SER A 23 -44.34 -3.47 -25.97
CA SER A 23 -45.17 -4.23 -26.94
C SER A 23 -44.30 -5.17 -27.78
N MET A 24 -44.43 -6.49 -27.56
CA MET A 24 -44.47 -7.54 -28.59
C MET A 24 -45.02 -8.81 -27.93
N HIS A 25 -46.35 -8.89 -27.80
CA HIS A 25 -47.05 -10.17 -27.62
C HIS A 25 -47.73 -10.49 -28.96
N GLY A 26 -47.35 -11.61 -29.57
CA GLY A 26 -47.68 -11.98 -30.94
C GLY A 26 -47.76 -13.50 -31.09
N ASP A 27 -48.84 -14.04 -30.53
CA ASP A 27 -49.34 -15.42 -30.53
C ASP A 27 -48.90 -16.35 -31.69
N SER A 28 -48.43 -17.55 -31.37
CA SER A 28 -48.48 -18.72 -32.28
C SER A 28 -48.35 -20.08 -31.56
N LYS A 29 -49.52 -20.66 -31.25
CA LYS A 29 -49.90 -22.10 -31.25
C LYS A 29 -48.85 -23.20 -31.02
N GLU A 30 -49.20 -24.11 -30.11
CA GLU A 30 -48.64 -25.46 -30.00
C GLU A 30 -48.61 -26.21 -31.34
N THR A 31 -47.51 -26.91 -31.62
CA THR A 31 -47.57 -28.18 -32.37
C THR A 31 -46.49 -29.13 -31.85
N ARG A 32 -46.92 -30.31 -31.40
CA ARG A 32 -46.07 -31.37 -30.87
C ARG A 32 -45.63 -32.29 -32.02
N SER A 33 -44.33 -32.47 -32.22
CA SER A 33 -43.78 -33.48 -33.15
C SER A 33 -42.55 -34.18 -32.55
N GLU A 34 -42.33 -35.43 -32.98
CA GLU A 34 -41.47 -36.42 -32.32
C GLU A 34 -39.96 -36.25 -32.60
N PRO A 35 -39.07 -36.80 -31.74
CA PRO A 35 -37.64 -36.77 -31.99
C PRO A 35 -37.25 -37.71 -33.16
N LEU A 36 -36.48 -37.16 -34.12
CA LEU A 36 -35.96 -37.91 -35.26
C LEU A 36 -34.98 -39.01 -34.82
N ALA A 37 -35.27 -40.24 -35.22
CA ALA A 37 -34.48 -41.42 -34.88
C ALA A 37 -33.14 -41.49 -35.64
N VAL A 38 -32.04 -41.64 -34.90
CA VAL A 38 -30.73 -42.03 -35.46
C VAL A 38 -30.70 -43.55 -35.63
N LYS A 39 -30.54 -44.03 -36.87
CA LYS A 39 -30.48 -45.48 -37.17
C LYS A 39 -29.13 -46.10 -36.76
N PRO A 40 -29.12 -47.35 -36.25
CA PRO A 40 -27.90 -48.04 -35.81
C PRO A 40 -27.30 -48.96 -36.89
N PHE A 41 -25.96 -49.06 -36.94
CA PHE A 41 -25.19 -50.05 -37.72
C PHE A 41 -23.80 -50.27 -37.06
N PRO A 42 -23.13 -51.43 -37.24
CA PRO A 42 -23.50 -52.72 -36.63
C PRO A 42 -22.34 -53.35 -35.79
N LYS A 43 -22.56 -54.52 -35.17
CA LYS A 43 -21.60 -55.22 -34.29
C LYS A 43 -20.75 -56.31 -35.01
N ARG A 44 -19.47 -56.43 -34.58
CA ARG A 44 -18.54 -57.61 -34.63
C ARG A 44 -17.99 -58.02 -36.03
N VAL A 45 -16.81 -58.66 -36.22
CA VAL A 45 -15.96 -59.55 -35.37
C VAL A 45 -14.42 -59.36 -35.58
N ASN A 46 -13.67 -59.43 -34.47
CA ASN A 46 -12.24 -59.79 -34.17
C ASN A 46 -11.11 -59.91 -35.21
N ARG A 47 -9.98 -59.21 -34.93
CA ARG A 47 -8.63 -59.73 -34.54
C ARG A 47 -7.69 -58.52 -34.25
N PHE A 48 -6.58 -58.58 -33.49
CA PHE A 48 -5.90 -59.64 -32.71
C PHE A 48 -5.35 -59.01 -31.38
N LEU A 49 -4.64 -59.80 -30.56
CA LEU A 49 -3.98 -59.51 -29.27
C LEU A 49 -3.13 -58.22 -29.16
N ALA A 50 -3.45 -57.38 -28.16
CA ALA A 50 -2.48 -56.74 -27.25
C ALA A 50 -3.23 -56.32 -25.96
N GLU A 51 -2.85 -56.90 -24.81
CA GLU A 51 -3.54 -56.67 -23.54
C GLU A 51 -2.84 -55.55 -22.75
N THR A 52 -3.44 -54.35 -22.69
CA THR A 52 -3.02 -53.27 -21.78
C THR A 52 -4.10 -53.02 -20.74
N LYS A 53 -3.71 -53.08 -19.46
CA LYS A 53 -4.64 -53.06 -18.31
C LYS A 53 -5.47 -51.77 -18.25
N ASN A 54 -6.74 -51.94 -17.88
CA ASN A 54 -7.75 -50.89 -17.77
C ASN A 54 -7.45 -49.92 -16.61
N SER A 55 -7.35 -48.62 -16.88
CA SER A 55 -6.96 -47.55 -15.93
C SER A 55 -8.04 -47.16 -14.92
N ARG A 56 -9.00 -48.04 -14.63
CA ARG A 56 -10.12 -47.83 -13.68
C ARG A 56 -10.10 -48.75 -12.45
N SER A 57 -9.00 -49.45 -12.20
CA SER A 57 -8.88 -50.32 -11.00
C SER A 57 -8.91 -49.55 -9.67
N ALA A 58 -8.66 -48.24 -9.68
CA ALA A 58 -8.75 -47.38 -8.50
C ALA A 58 -10.18 -47.26 -7.92
N ASP A 59 -11.23 -47.50 -8.72
CA ASP A 59 -12.64 -47.42 -8.28
C ASP A 59 -13.05 -48.56 -7.30
N HIS A 60 -12.13 -49.48 -6.97
CA HIS A 60 -12.41 -50.67 -6.15
C HIS A 60 -11.39 -50.92 -5.01
N CYS A 61 -10.63 -49.90 -4.56
CA CYS A 61 -9.63 -50.07 -3.50
C CYS A 61 -10.19 -50.66 -2.17
N ASN A 62 -11.49 -50.52 -1.88
CA ASN A 62 -12.17 -51.16 -0.73
C ASN A 62 -12.08 -52.72 -0.69
N LYS A 63 -11.54 -53.39 -1.74
CA LYS A 63 -11.35 -54.84 -1.79
C LYS A 63 -9.89 -55.29 -1.70
N ASP A 64 -8.95 -54.36 -1.86
CA ASP A 64 -7.52 -54.61 -1.93
C ASP A 64 -6.80 -53.28 -1.61
N ASP A 65 -6.56 -53.03 -0.32
CA ASP A 65 -5.99 -51.76 0.15
C ASP A 65 -4.54 -51.55 -0.34
N GLU A 66 -3.80 -52.63 -0.65
CA GLU A 66 -2.44 -52.56 -1.21
C GLU A 66 -2.41 -51.95 -2.61
N ILE A 67 -3.55 -51.92 -3.33
CA ILE A 67 -3.61 -51.31 -4.67
C ILE A 67 -3.28 -49.81 -4.64
N CYS A 68 -3.60 -49.10 -3.55
CA CYS A 68 -3.28 -47.68 -3.41
C CYS A 68 -1.79 -47.44 -3.18
N TYR A 69 -1.14 -48.33 -2.44
CA TYR A 69 0.31 -48.32 -2.25
C TYR A 69 1.06 -48.51 -3.58
N ILE A 70 0.54 -49.39 -4.45
CA ILE A 70 1.14 -49.70 -5.76
C ILE A 70 0.91 -48.57 -6.79
N LEU A 71 -0.26 -47.92 -6.79
CA LEU A 71 -0.63 -46.90 -7.77
C LEU A 71 -0.12 -45.50 -7.42
N GLU A 72 -0.27 -45.08 -6.15
CA GLU A 72 -0.05 -43.69 -5.72
C GLU A 72 1.10 -43.57 -4.69
N GLY A 73 1.72 -44.69 -4.28
CA GLY A 73 2.90 -44.72 -3.41
C GLY A 73 2.63 -44.93 -1.92
N LYS A 74 3.72 -44.92 -1.13
CA LYS A 74 3.77 -45.43 0.26
C LYS A 74 2.77 -44.83 1.26
N ASN A 75 2.25 -43.64 1.00
CA ASN A 75 1.43 -42.85 1.93
C ASN A 75 -0.06 -42.79 1.53
N SER A 76 -0.45 -43.51 0.48
CA SER A 76 -1.76 -43.40 -0.13
C SER A 76 -2.72 -44.49 0.36
N THR A 77 -3.91 -44.08 0.78
CA THR A 77 -4.94 -44.92 1.42
C THR A 77 -6.27 -44.83 0.67
N CYS A 78 -7.09 -45.88 0.74
CA CYS A 78 -8.43 -45.88 0.16
C CYS A 78 -9.42 -45.02 0.97
N CYS A 79 -9.82 -43.87 0.43
CA CYS A 79 -10.87 -43.00 0.97
C CYS A 79 -12.08 -42.97 0.02
N ASN A 80 -13.21 -43.57 0.44
CA ASN A 80 -14.45 -43.66 -0.35
C ASN A 80 -14.25 -44.27 -1.78
N ASN A 81 -13.65 -45.46 -1.89
CA ASN A 81 -13.32 -46.11 -3.17
C ASN A 81 -12.38 -45.28 -4.10
N LYS A 82 -11.50 -44.46 -3.52
CA LYS A 82 -10.44 -43.75 -4.26
C LYS A 82 -9.16 -43.73 -3.44
N CYS A 83 -8.02 -43.92 -4.08
CA CYS A 83 -6.72 -43.75 -3.43
C CYS A 83 -6.43 -42.25 -3.25
N MET A 84 -6.01 -41.87 -2.03
CA MET A 84 -5.67 -40.49 -1.66
C MET A 84 -4.36 -40.48 -0.88
N ASP A 85 -3.42 -39.61 -1.25
CA ASP A 85 -2.22 -39.33 -0.44
C ASP A 85 -2.61 -38.51 0.78
N LEU A 86 -2.64 -39.15 1.95
CA LEU A 86 -3.00 -38.51 3.21
C LEU A 86 -1.97 -37.47 3.66
N THR A 87 -0.78 -37.42 3.05
CA THR A 87 0.28 -36.47 3.42
C THR A 87 0.21 -35.13 2.71
N GLN A 88 -0.59 -35.02 1.64
CA GLN A 88 -0.72 -33.80 0.82
C GLN A 88 -2.17 -33.42 0.47
N ASP A 89 -3.13 -34.35 0.46
CA ASP A 89 -4.51 -34.00 0.12
C ASP A 89 -5.20 -33.20 1.24
N LYS A 90 -5.50 -31.93 0.96
CA LYS A 90 -6.14 -31.00 1.92
C LYS A 90 -7.56 -31.36 2.36
N HIS A 91 -8.19 -32.38 1.77
CA HIS A 91 -9.52 -32.88 2.13
C HIS A 91 -9.48 -34.20 2.93
N ASN A 92 -8.31 -34.85 2.99
CA ASN A 92 -8.07 -36.15 3.62
C ASN A 92 -6.74 -36.14 4.41
N CYS A 93 -6.39 -35.02 5.02
CA CYS A 93 -5.06 -34.81 5.59
C CYS A 93 -4.85 -35.65 6.86
N GLY A 94 -3.88 -36.56 6.85
CA GLY A 94 -3.59 -37.51 7.93
C GLY A 94 -4.65 -38.61 8.11
N ALA A 95 -5.90 -38.38 7.68
CA ALA A 95 -7.00 -39.34 7.71
C ALA A 95 -8.09 -38.97 6.68
N CYS A 96 -8.77 -39.98 6.13
CA CYS A 96 -9.89 -39.78 5.21
C CYS A 96 -10.95 -38.82 5.78
N LYS A 97 -11.45 -37.90 4.95
CA LYS A 97 -12.42 -36.84 5.31
C LYS A 97 -11.91 -35.78 6.31
N ASN A 98 -10.65 -35.82 6.76
CA ASN A 98 -10.08 -34.76 7.57
C ASN A 98 -9.68 -33.56 6.69
N LYS A 99 -10.57 -32.57 6.59
CA LYS A 99 -10.38 -31.40 5.74
C LYS A 99 -9.68 -30.26 6.48
N CYS A 100 -8.58 -29.75 5.92
CA CYS A 100 -7.90 -28.58 6.44
C CYS A 100 -8.77 -27.32 6.34
N LYS A 101 -8.59 -26.40 7.30
CA LYS A 101 -9.27 -25.09 7.31
C LYS A 101 -8.88 -24.26 6.09
N PHE A 102 -9.69 -23.25 5.74
CA PHE A 102 -9.54 -22.45 4.51
C PHE A 102 -8.12 -21.87 4.30
N THR A 103 -7.44 -21.50 5.38
CA THR A 103 -6.08 -20.93 5.37
C THR A 103 -4.96 -21.98 5.56
N SER A 104 -5.27 -23.28 5.55
CA SER A 104 -4.32 -24.35 5.86
C SER A 104 -4.18 -25.37 4.73
N SER A 105 -2.97 -25.89 4.58
CA SER A 105 -2.60 -26.94 3.64
C SER A 105 -2.19 -28.20 4.39
N CYS A 106 -2.22 -29.37 3.72
CA CYS A 106 -1.71 -30.60 4.30
C CYS A 106 -0.21 -30.73 4.05
N CYS A 107 0.58 -30.90 5.10
CA CYS A 107 2.01 -31.18 5.01
C CYS A 107 2.38 -32.35 5.91
N GLY A 108 2.80 -33.47 5.33
CA GLY A 108 3.20 -34.65 6.09
C GLY A 108 2.08 -35.31 6.90
N GLY A 109 0.82 -35.03 6.55
CA GLY A 109 -0.37 -35.50 7.27
C GLY A 109 -0.90 -34.55 8.34
N GLU A 110 -0.25 -33.40 8.55
CA GLU A 110 -0.73 -32.34 9.46
C GLU A 110 -1.31 -31.16 8.66
N CYS A 111 -2.47 -30.64 9.09
CA CYS A 111 -3.02 -29.39 8.55
C CYS A 111 -2.27 -28.19 9.14
N VAL A 112 -1.31 -27.67 8.39
CA VAL A 112 -0.46 -26.53 8.77
C VAL A 112 -0.85 -25.28 7.97
N ASN A 113 -0.61 -24.09 8.51
CA ASN A 113 -0.75 -22.86 7.74
C ASN A 113 0.61 -22.43 7.20
N LEU A 114 0.73 -22.37 5.88
CA LEU A 114 1.99 -22.09 5.19
C LEU A 114 2.48 -20.64 5.41
N ALA A 115 1.64 -19.73 5.93
CA ALA A 115 2.03 -18.37 6.27
C ALA A 115 2.79 -18.24 7.60
N TYR A 116 2.73 -19.24 8.50
CA TYR A 116 3.33 -19.13 9.84
C TYR A 116 3.88 -20.43 10.45
N ASP A 117 3.67 -21.60 9.85
CA ASP A 117 4.31 -22.82 10.35
C ASP A 117 5.82 -22.79 10.10
N LYS A 118 6.60 -22.77 11.19
CA LYS A 118 8.06 -22.62 11.18
C LYS A 118 8.82 -23.67 10.36
N ARG A 119 8.17 -24.76 9.95
CA ARG A 119 8.74 -25.90 9.19
C ARG A 119 8.10 -26.07 7.81
N ASN A 120 7.08 -25.29 7.45
CA ASN A 120 6.31 -25.41 6.21
C ASN A 120 5.97 -24.04 5.59
N CYS A 121 6.95 -23.14 5.54
CA CYS A 121 6.80 -21.75 5.12
C CYS A 121 6.61 -21.59 3.59
N GLY A 122 5.47 -21.07 3.15
CA GLY A 122 5.10 -20.94 1.74
C GLY A 122 4.77 -22.28 1.06
N SER A 123 5.46 -23.35 1.42
CA SER A 123 5.20 -24.73 1.02
C SER A 123 5.76 -25.73 2.05
N CYS A 124 5.34 -27.00 1.95
CA CYS A 124 5.71 -28.03 2.91
C CYS A 124 7.23 -28.26 2.97
N GLY A 125 7.79 -28.39 4.18
CA GLY A 125 9.22 -28.66 4.41
C GLY A 125 10.15 -27.43 4.42
N HIS A 126 9.66 -26.23 4.11
CA HIS A 126 10.46 -25.01 4.12
C HIS A 126 10.51 -24.35 5.52
N LYS A 127 11.70 -24.02 6.04
CA LYS A 127 11.81 -23.31 7.33
C LYS A 127 11.53 -21.81 7.18
N CYS A 128 10.73 -21.25 8.08
CA CYS A 128 10.48 -19.81 8.11
C CYS A 128 11.65 -19.04 8.74
N MET A 129 12.00 -17.89 8.14
CA MET A 129 12.62 -16.78 8.88
C MET A 129 11.57 -16.06 9.76
N PRO A 130 11.98 -15.22 10.75
CA PRO A 130 11.03 -14.39 11.51
C PRO A 130 10.12 -13.60 10.57
N GLY A 131 8.80 -13.69 10.78
CA GLY A 131 7.79 -13.10 9.88
C GLY A 131 7.29 -14.01 8.75
N GLY A 132 7.69 -15.29 8.70
CA GLY A 132 7.11 -16.26 7.75
C GLY A 132 7.70 -16.20 6.33
N ILE A 133 8.96 -15.78 6.20
CA ILE A 133 9.59 -15.49 4.90
C ILE A 133 10.56 -16.60 4.48
N VAL A 134 10.56 -16.88 3.18
CA VAL A 134 11.59 -17.63 2.45
C VAL A 134 12.37 -16.62 1.61
N LEU A 135 13.69 -16.51 1.81
CA LEU A 135 14.53 -15.74 0.89
C LEU A 135 14.64 -16.47 -0.45
N THR A 136 14.34 -15.76 -1.52
CA THR A 136 14.44 -16.24 -2.90
C THR A 136 15.49 -15.44 -3.67
N ASP A 137 16.21 -16.09 -4.58
CA ASP A 137 17.06 -15.43 -5.57
C ASP A 137 16.19 -14.72 -6.61
N ALA A 138 15.74 -13.51 -6.26
CA ALA A 138 14.88 -12.65 -7.07
C ALA A 138 15.71 -11.57 -7.80
N VAL A 139 15.21 -11.09 -8.94
CA VAL A 139 15.72 -9.85 -9.54
C VAL A 139 15.37 -8.68 -8.61
N PRO A 140 16.33 -7.92 -8.05
CA PRO A 140 16.03 -6.88 -7.07
C PRO A 140 15.09 -5.81 -7.61
N TYR A 141 14.13 -5.36 -6.80
CA TYR A 141 13.27 -4.23 -7.17
C TYR A 141 14.11 -2.95 -7.37
N ASP A 142 13.98 -2.36 -8.55
CA ASP A 142 14.61 -1.09 -8.91
C ASP A 142 13.77 0.10 -8.41
N TYR A 143 14.20 0.72 -7.31
CA TYR A 143 13.59 1.92 -6.71
C TYR A 143 13.82 3.21 -7.52
N ASN A 144 14.68 3.21 -8.54
CA ASN A 144 15.01 4.45 -9.24
C ASN A 144 13.81 5.06 -9.98
N PHE A 145 13.72 6.39 -9.95
CA PHE A 145 12.81 7.21 -10.76
C PHE A 145 13.56 8.46 -11.25
N ASN A 146 13.50 8.75 -12.55
CA ASN A 146 14.16 9.92 -13.13
C ASN A 146 13.16 11.08 -13.28
N THR A 147 13.35 12.13 -12.48
CA THR A 147 12.51 13.35 -12.49
C THR A 147 12.81 14.28 -13.66
N LYS A 148 13.95 14.11 -14.34
CA LYS A 148 14.39 15.01 -15.39
C LYS A 148 13.76 14.62 -16.72
N CYS A 149 13.27 15.62 -17.45
CA CYS A 149 12.90 15.44 -18.84
C CYS A 149 14.19 15.38 -19.67
N LEU A 150 14.53 14.21 -20.22
CA LEU A 150 15.83 13.94 -20.85
C LEU A 150 15.81 14.18 -22.38
N GLU A 151 16.96 14.52 -22.98
CA GLU A 151 17.07 14.58 -24.44
C GLU A 151 16.88 13.18 -25.09
N ASN A 152 17.38 12.14 -24.43
CA ASN A 152 17.22 10.74 -24.83
C ASN A 152 16.83 9.92 -23.60
N PRO A 153 16.01 8.86 -23.75
CA PRO A 153 15.54 8.07 -22.62
C PRO A 153 16.66 7.19 -22.05
N ASP A 154 16.60 6.91 -20.75
CA ASP A 154 17.42 5.86 -20.14
C ASP A 154 16.94 4.47 -20.63
N LYS A 155 17.78 3.45 -20.46
CA LYS A 155 17.45 2.07 -20.84
C LYS A 155 16.22 1.55 -20.08
N PRO A 156 15.44 0.61 -20.67
CA PRO A 156 14.30 0.01 -19.98
C PRO A 156 14.77 -0.68 -18.70
N GLN A 157 14.05 -0.46 -17.60
CA GLN A 157 14.28 -1.20 -16.35
C GLN A 157 14.18 -2.71 -16.63
N TYR A 158 14.95 -3.52 -15.88
CA TYR A 158 14.97 -4.98 -16.05
C TYR A 158 15.25 -5.47 -17.49
N ASN A 159 15.94 -4.67 -18.33
CA ASN A 159 16.13 -4.91 -19.77
C ASN A 159 14.81 -5.10 -20.57
N GLY A 160 13.70 -4.53 -20.07
CA GLY A 160 12.35 -4.66 -20.64
C GLY A 160 11.47 -5.71 -19.97
N GLY A 161 12.04 -6.61 -19.14
CA GLY A 161 11.28 -7.70 -18.53
C GLY A 161 10.68 -8.64 -19.58
N ILE A 162 9.35 -8.72 -19.65
CA ILE A 162 8.62 -9.53 -20.65
C ILE A 162 8.21 -8.75 -21.91
N VAL A 163 8.65 -7.50 -22.08
CA VAL A 163 8.37 -6.69 -23.27
C VAL A 163 9.19 -7.16 -24.47
N VAL A 164 8.53 -7.43 -25.58
CA VAL A 164 9.17 -7.68 -26.88
C VAL A 164 9.62 -6.36 -27.48
N ASN A 165 10.88 -6.31 -27.93
CA ASN A 165 11.48 -5.16 -28.61
C ASN A 165 11.30 -3.82 -27.83
N PRO A 166 11.77 -3.74 -26.57
CA PRO A 166 11.48 -2.62 -25.66
C PRO A 166 12.12 -1.29 -26.06
N GLU A 167 13.21 -1.34 -26.84
CA GLU A 167 13.95 -0.18 -27.38
C GLU A 167 13.72 0.04 -28.90
N LEU A 168 12.70 -0.61 -29.48
CA LEU A 168 12.26 -0.46 -30.88
C LEU A 168 13.33 -0.71 -31.97
N LYS A 169 14.48 -1.32 -31.62
CA LYS A 169 15.62 -1.64 -32.50
C LYS A 169 15.31 -2.64 -33.62
N ASP A 170 14.22 -3.39 -33.49
CA ASP A 170 13.69 -4.30 -34.51
C ASP A 170 12.39 -3.76 -35.13
N GLY A 171 12.35 -2.43 -35.32
CA GLY A 171 11.21 -1.71 -35.86
C GLY A 171 9.95 -1.89 -35.01
N LEU A 172 8.84 -2.30 -35.65
CA LEU A 172 7.56 -2.57 -34.99
C LEU A 172 7.39 -4.04 -34.58
N ASN A 173 8.44 -4.87 -34.55
CA ASN A 173 8.29 -6.25 -34.05
C ASN A 173 7.73 -6.24 -32.62
N GLY A 174 6.66 -6.99 -32.37
CA GLY A 174 5.92 -6.99 -31.10
C GLY A 174 4.98 -5.80 -30.85
N TRP A 175 4.94 -4.79 -31.72
CA TRP A 175 4.17 -3.56 -31.50
C TRP A 175 3.10 -3.34 -32.59
N ALA A 176 1.87 -3.06 -32.17
CA ALA A 176 0.71 -2.86 -33.04
C ALA A 176 0.06 -1.50 -32.81
N SER A 177 -0.76 -1.04 -33.77
CA SER A 177 -1.63 0.12 -33.53
C SER A 177 -2.82 -0.29 -32.67
N TYR A 178 -3.20 0.57 -31.73
CA TYR A 178 -4.47 0.49 -31.04
C TYR A 178 -5.41 1.61 -31.48
N GLY A 179 -6.65 1.25 -31.75
CA GLY A 179 -7.63 2.18 -32.32
C GLY A 179 -7.25 2.61 -33.75
N ASN A 180 -7.30 3.92 -34.00
CA ASN A 180 -7.08 4.50 -35.34
C ASN A 180 -5.70 5.16 -35.53
N ALA A 181 -4.77 5.01 -34.58
CA ALA A 181 -3.45 5.63 -34.69
C ALA A 181 -2.66 5.07 -35.88
N LYS A 182 -1.81 5.90 -36.49
CA LYS A 182 -0.77 5.46 -37.42
C LYS A 182 0.56 5.39 -36.69
N LEU A 183 1.20 4.23 -36.76
CA LEU A 183 2.51 4.04 -36.18
C LEU A 183 3.61 4.41 -37.16
N GLN A 184 4.64 5.06 -36.65
CA GLN A 184 5.88 5.34 -37.36
C GLN A 184 7.06 5.10 -36.40
N VAL A 185 8.02 4.27 -36.81
CA VAL A 185 9.32 4.22 -36.13
C VAL A 185 10.13 5.44 -36.57
N ARG A 186 10.71 6.15 -35.60
CA ARG A 186 11.62 7.28 -35.81
C ARG A 186 12.94 7.01 -35.13
N LYS A 187 13.98 7.73 -35.55
CA LYS A 187 15.34 7.60 -35.03
C LYS A 187 15.84 8.98 -34.56
N SER A 188 16.37 9.05 -33.34
CA SER A 188 16.96 10.27 -32.79
C SER A 188 18.31 10.58 -33.45
N LYS A 189 18.83 11.79 -33.23
CA LYS A 189 20.13 12.21 -33.78
C LYS A 189 21.29 11.31 -33.36
N ILE A 190 21.20 10.68 -32.19
CA ILE A 190 22.23 9.76 -31.67
C ILE A 190 21.94 8.28 -32.00
N GLY A 191 20.94 8.01 -32.85
CA GLY A 191 20.62 6.67 -33.32
C GLY A 191 19.68 5.86 -32.44
N ASN A 192 19.03 6.46 -31.44
CA ASN A 192 18.01 5.80 -30.62
C ASN A 192 16.70 5.65 -31.41
N GLU A 193 16.11 4.46 -31.47
CA GLU A 193 14.88 4.20 -32.23
C GLU A 193 13.67 4.18 -31.27
N PHE A 194 12.53 4.69 -31.74
CA PHE A 194 11.32 4.81 -30.93
C PHE A 194 10.07 4.83 -31.81
N VAL A 195 8.92 4.49 -31.23
CA VAL A 195 7.64 4.44 -31.94
C VAL A 195 6.80 5.67 -31.66
N VAL A 196 6.20 6.23 -32.72
CA VAL A 196 5.28 7.36 -32.67
C VAL A 196 3.89 6.93 -33.12
N ALA A 197 2.91 7.03 -32.22
CA ALA A 197 1.50 6.96 -32.53
C ALA A 197 0.98 8.36 -32.91
N ASN A 198 0.81 8.59 -34.21
CA ASN A 198 0.32 9.85 -34.77
C ASN A 198 -1.07 9.69 -35.42
N GLN A 199 -1.68 10.81 -35.85
CA GLN A 199 -3.02 10.86 -36.43
C GLN A 199 -4.09 10.21 -35.53
N ARG A 200 -3.95 10.42 -34.22
CA ARG A 200 -4.88 9.94 -33.18
C ARG A 200 -6.20 10.72 -33.27
N ASN A 201 -7.33 10.02 -33.17
CA ASN A 201 -8.67 10.63 -33.21
C ASN A 201 -9.40 10.53 -31.86
N ARG A 202 -8.95 9.64 -30.97
CA ARG A 202 -9.51 9.39 -29.64
C ARG A 202 -8.39 9.36 -28.59
N SER A 203 -8.75 9.58 -27.33
CA SER A 203 -7.82 9.62 -26.21
C SER A 203 -6.94 8.37 -26.07
N PHE A 204 -7.46 7.22 -26.48
CA PHE A 204 -6.78 5.92 -26.41
C PHE A 204 -6.17 5.43 -27.73
N ASP A 205 -6.40 6.10 -28.88
CA ASP A 205 -5.73 5.70 -30.13
C ASP A 205 -4.21 5.82 -29.91
N SER A 206 -3.44 4.74 -30.07
CA SER A 206 -2.05 4.69 -29.57
C SER A 206 -1.23 3.54 -30.16
N VAL A 207 -0.04 3.30 -29.62
CA VAL A 207 0.73 2.05 -29.80
C VAL A 207 0.35 1.04 -28.71
N SER A 208 0.40 -0.25 -29.03
CA SER A 208 0.06 -1.34 -28.13
C SER A 208 0.96 -2.58 -28.28
N GLN A 209 0.97 -3.39 -27.22
CA GLN A 209 1.57 -4.73 -27.20
C GLN A 209 0.66 -5.65 -26.37
N GLU A 210 0.48 -6.90 -26.83
CA GLU A 210 -0.31 -7.91 -26.12
C GLU A 210 0.58 -8.73 -25.18
N PHE A 211 0.09 -8.97 -23.97
CA PHE A 211 0.76 -9.74 -22.92
C PHE A 211 -0.15 -10.85 -22.40
N ILE A 212 0.42 -11.96 -21.97
CA ILE A 212 -0.28 -12.95 -21.16
C ILE A 212 0.04 -12.68 -19.69
N LEU A 213 -0.92 -12.09 -18.98
CA LEU A 213 -0.78 -11.77 -17.56
C LEU A 213 -1.32 -12.91 -16.69
N ASN A 214 -0.84 -13.00 -15.45
CA ASN A 214 -1.23 -13.99 -14.47
C ASN A 214 -1.67 -13.29 -13.18
N ARG A 215 -2.86 -13.62 -12.67
CA ARG A 215 -3.42 -13.04 -11.42
C ARG A 215 -2.59 -13.31 -10.17
N GLU A 216 -1.74 -14.34 -10.20
CA GLU A 216 -0.85 -14.72 -9.09
C GLU A 216 0.49 -13.96 -9.13
N LYS A 217 0.69 -13.12 -10.15
CA LYS A 217 1.87 -12.27 -10.34
C LYS A 217 1.57 -10.79 -10.06
N LEU A 218 2.60 -10.12 -9.56
CA LEU A 218 2.67 -8.67 -9.37
C LEU A 218 3.52 -8.10 -10.51
N TYR A 219 3.10 -7.01 -11.15
CA TYR A 219 3.79 -6.45 -12.31
C TYR A 219 4.29 -5.04 -12.04
N THR A 220 5.58 -4.79 -12.23
CA THR A 220 6.15 -3.44 -12.22
C THR A 220 6.30 -2.95 -13.64
N PHE A 221 5.89 -1.72 -13.89
CA PHE A 221 5.84 -1.14 -15.23
C PHE A 221 6.66 0.15 -15.30
N SER A 222 7.37 0.36 -16.40
CA SER A 222 7.93 1.66 -16.72
C SER A 222 7.96 1.89 -18.22
N ALA A 223 7.92 3.15 -18.65
CA ALA A 223 8.07 3.53 -20.05
C ALA A 223 8.66 4.94 -20.13
N TRP A 224 9.38 5.25 -21.20
CA TRP A 224 9.77 6.62 -21.52
C TRP A 224 8.83 7.19 -22.56
N LEU A 225 8.27 8.36 -22.26
CA LEU A 225 7.20 8.98 -23.04
C LEU A 225 7.55 10.41 -23.43
N GLN A 226 7.26 10.76 -24.68
CA GLN A 226 7.35 12.12 -25.23
C GLN A 226 6.07 12.41 -26.04
N ILE A 227 5.73 13.68 -26.23
CA ILE A 227 4.56 14.10 -27.01
C ILE A 227 4.92 15.13 -28.08
N SER A 228 4.09 15.29 -29.11
CA SER A 228 4.43 16.18 -30.24
C SER A 228 4.48 17.68 -29.90
N HIS A 229 3.70 18.16 -28.94
CA HIS A 229 3.69 19.57 -28.52
C HIS A 229 3.15 19.75 -27.10
N GLY A 230 3.72 20.71 -26.36
CA GLY A 230 3.23 21.14 -25.04
C GLY A 230 3.56 20.17 -23.91
N GLU A 231 2.63 20.05 -22.97
CA GLU A 231 2.68 19.15 -21.82
C GLU A 231 1.31 18.46 -21.66
N ALA A 232 1.30 17.15 -21.41
CA ALA A 232 0.06 16.40 -21.17
C ALA A 232 0.29 15.14 -20.32
N THR A 233 -0.68 14.79 -19.48
CA THR A 233 -0.70 13.48 -18.81
C THR A 233 -0.87 12.38 -19.86
N VAL A 234 0.00 11.38 -19.80
CA VAL A 234 -0.11 10.11 -20.52
C VAL A 234 -0.22 8.97 -19.50
N LEU A 235 -1.26 8.15 -19.64
CA LEU A 235 -1.64 7.05 -18.76
C LEU A 235 -1.35 5.72 -19.48
N ALA A 236 -0.73 4.76 -18.80
CA ALA A 236 -0.56 3.41 -19.34
C ALA A 236 -1.66 2.49 -18.81
N THR A 237 -2.35 1.80 -19.71
CA THR A 237 -3.54 0.99 -19.39
C THR A 237 -3.43 -0.40 -20.04
N PHE A 238 -3.80 -1.43 -19.28
CA PHE A 238 -3.90 -2.81 -19.73
C PHE A 238 -5.37 -3.22 -19.85
N GLY A 239 -5.87 -3.38 -21.07
CA GLY A 239 -7.23 -3.86 -21.33
C GLY A 239 -7.30 -5.39 -21.37
N THR A 240 -8.14 -5.99 -20.52
CA THR A 240 -8.41 -7.44 -20.47
C THR A 240 -9.88 -7.75 -20.81
N GLN A 241 -10.25 -9.03 -20.84
CA GLN A 241 -11.65 -9.45 -21.04
C GLN A 241 -12.60 -8.98 -19.92
N ARG A 242 -12.11 -8.76 -18.69
CA ARG A 242 -12.91 -8.31 -17.54
C ARG A 242 -12.85 -6.81 -17.25
N GLY A 243 -11.98 -6.04 -17.91
CA GLY A 243 -11.89 -4.60 -17.70
C GLY A 243 -10.51 -4.02 -17.96
N PHE A 244 -10.32 -2.79 -17.52
CA PHE A 244 -9.12 -1.99 -17.76
C PHE A 244 -8.36 -1.78 -16.45
N TYR A 245 -7.05 -2.01 -16.49
CA TYR A 245 -6.16 -1.85 -15.34
C TYR A 245 -5.13 -0.78 -15.69
N ASP A 246 -5.24 0.37 -15.06
CA ASP A 246 -4.24 1.42 -15.18
C ASP A 246 -2.99 1.03 -14.39
N ALA A 247 -1.83 1.15 -15.03
CA ALA A 247 -0.54 0.86 -14.41
C ALA A 247 0.08 2.10 -13.76
N GLY A 248 -0.33 3.30 -14.18
CA GLY A 248 0.20 4.57 -13.71
C GLY A 248 0.32 5.58 -14.84
N SER A 249 0.65 6.82 -14.49
CA SER A 249 0.72 7.95 -15.44
C SER A 249 2.01 8.76 -15.31
N THR A 250 2.31 9.52 -16.37
CA THR A 250 3.32 10.57 -16.31
C THR A 250 2.90 11.82 -17.07
N ILE A 251 3.39 12.97 -16.63
CA ILE A 251 3.30 14.23 -17.37
C ILE A 251 4.40 14.24 -18.44
N ALA A 252 4.03 13.88 -19.66
CA ALA A 252 4.90 13.88 -20.82
C ALA A 252 4.99 15.28 -21.44
N LYS A 253 6.16 15.63 -21.99
CA LYS A 253 6.44 16.94 -22.59
C LYS A 253 6.93 16.78 -24.01
N SER A 254 6.88 17.85 -24.79
CA SER A 254 7.50 17.91 -26.12
C SER A 254 8.97 18.34 -26.07
N GLY A 255 9.82 17.69 -26.85
CA GLY A 255 11.25 18.02 -26.97
C GLY A 255 12.17 17.27 -25.99
N CYS A 256 11.60 16.48 -25.08
CA CYS A 256 12.33 15.64 -24.13
C CYS A 256 11.45 14.47 -23.67
N TRP A 257 12.08 13.47 -23.05
CA TRP A 257 11.45 12.23 -22.59
C TRP A 257 11.18 12.29 -21.08
N SER A 258 9.94 12.00 -20.68
CA SER A 258 9.51 11.83 -19.28
C SER A 258 9.41 10.34 -18.93
N MET A 259 9.91 9.95 -17.76
CA MET A 259 9.73 8.58 -17.24
C MET A 259 8.31 8.41 -16.67
N LEU A 260 7.59 7.39 -17.13
CA LEU A 260 6.45 6.79 -16.44
C LEU A 260 6.97 5.61 -15.63
N LYS A 261 6.64 5.58 -14.35
CA LYS A 261 6.83 4.43 -13.46
C LYS A 261 5.50 4.06 -12.82
N GLY A 262 5.25 2.77 -12.70
CA GLY A 262 3.93 2.23 -12.38
C GLY A 262 3.98 0.76 -11.97
N GLY A 263 2.81 0.17 -11.83
CA GLY A 263 2.63 -1.26 -11.64
C GLY A 263 1.16 -1.67 -11.63
N LEU A 264 0.91 -2.97 -11.80
CA LEU A 264 -0.43 -3.52 -11.78
C LEU A 264 -0.52 -4.93 -11.21
N THR A 265 -1.74 -5.27 -10.81
CA THR A 265 -2.22 -6.63 -10.53
C THR A 265 -3.47 -6.87 -11.36
N VAL A 266 -3.71 -8.10 -11.79
CA VAL A 266 -4.90 -8.47 -12.58
C VAL A 266 -5.75 -9.49 -11.84
N ASN A 267 -7.08 -9.39 -11.98
CA ASN A 267 -8.02 -10.28 -11.28
C ASN A 267 -8.18 -11.65 -11.97
N GLU A 268 -7.64 -11.83 -13.18
CA GLU A 268 -7.63 -13.10 -13.91
C GLU A 268 -6.33 -13.26 -14.71
N SER A 269 -5.99 -14.51 -15.03
CA SER A 269 -4.88 -14.83 -15.91
C SER A 269 -5.39 -14.93 -17.35
N GLY A 270 -4.73 -14.29 -18.31
CA GLY A 270 -5.19 -14.23 -19.70
C GLY A 270 -4.50 -13.12 -20.51
N SER A 271 -5.03 -12.89 -21.72
CA SER A 271 -4.58 -11.79 -22.59
C SER A 271 -4.92 -10.42 -22.00
N ALA A 272 -3.94 -9.52 -22.07
CA ALA A 272 -4.06 -8.12 -21.73
C ALA A 272 -3.33 -7.27 -22.77
N LEU A 273 -4.00 -6.26 -23.31
CA LEU A 273 -3.44 -5.33 -24.28
C LEU A 273 -2.98 -4.06 -23.59
N LEU A 274 -1.67 -3.80 -23.55
CA LEU A 274 -1.11 -2.51 -23.14
C LEU A 274 -1.42 -1.47 -24.23
N TYR A 275 -1.85 -0.27 -23.83
CA TYR A 275 -1.87 0.92 -24.67
C TYR A 275 -1.72 2.18 -23.82
N PHE A 276 -1.37 3.30 -24.46
CA PHE A 276 -1.17 4.59 -23.79
C PHE A 276 -2.28 5.59 -24.12
N GLN A 277 -2.85 6.24 -23.11
CA GLN A 277 -3.95 7.18 -23.24
C GLN A 277 -3.51 8.61 -22.90
N SER A 278 -4.06 9.60 -23.60
CA SER A 278 -4.03 11.00 -23.17
C SER A 278 -5.33 11.71 -23.52
N LYS A 279 -5.82 12.56 -22.61
CA LYS A 279 -7.10 13.29 -22.77
C LYS A 279 -7.13 14.15 -24.04
N ASN A 280 -5.97 14.65 -24.49
CA ASN A 280 -5.87 15.33 -25.78
C ASN A 280 -5.58 14.32 -26.92
N PRO A 281 -6.48 14.16 -27.92
CA PRO A 281 -6.21 13.34 -29.10
C PRO A 281 -5.30 14.05 -30.12
N SER A 282 -5.11 15.38 -30.09
CA SER A 282 -4.34 16.10 -31.12
C SER A 282 -2.82 15.99 -30.99
N ILE A 283 -2.31 15.53 -29.85
CA ILE A 283 -0.88 15.24 -29.65
C ILE A 283 -0.54 13.84 -30.18
N ASP A 284 0.64 13.68 -30.77
CA ASP A 284 1.19 12.34 -31.00
C ASP A 284 1.73 11.82 -29.66
N ILE A 285 1.66 10.51 -29.42
CA ILE A 285 2.32 9.85 -28.27
C ILE A 285 3.54 9.10 -28.79
N TRP A 286 4.71 9.38 -28.22
CA TRP A 286 5.98 8.77 -28.57
C TRP A 286 6.41 7.88 -27.40
N VAL A 287 6.80 6.64 -27.70
CA VAL A 287 7.07 5.60 -26.69
C VAL A 287 8.42 4.94 -26.98
N ASP A 288 9.21 4.75 -25.93
CA ASP A 288 10.46 3.99 -25.95
C ASP A 288 10.77 3.38 -24.57
N SER A 289 11.73 2.47 -24.54
CA SER A 289 12.36 1.88 -23.35
C SER A 289 11.31 1.40 -22.33
N VAL A 290 10.36 0.62 -22.84
CA VAL A 290 9.25 0.06 -22.07
C VAL A 290 9.68 -1.20 -21.33
N SER A 291 9.23 -1.34 -20.09
CA SER A 291 9.48 -2.50 -19.24
C SER A 291 8.20 -2.95 -18.56
N LEU A 292 8.02 -4.27 -18.52
CA LEU A 292 7.00 -4.95 -17.72
C LEU A 292 7.67 -6.14 -17.05
N GLN A 293 7.96 -6.05 -15.76
CA GLN A 293 8.64 -7.10 -15.01
C GLN A 293 7.65 -7.80 -14.06
N PRO A 294 7.39 -9.11 -14.23
CA PRO A 294 6.60 -9.90 -13.29
C PRO A 294 7.42 -10.33 -12.06
N PHE A 295 6.75 -10.38 -10.91
CA PHE A 295 7.23 -10.95 -9.65
C PHE A 295 6.18 -11.90 -9.06
N THR A 296 6.60 -13.00 -8.42
CA THR A 296 5.72 -13.76 -7.51
C THR A 296 5.44 -12.97 -6.24
N GLN A 297 4.46 -13.44 -5.48
CA GLN A 297 4.19 -12.96 -4.12
C GLN A 297 5.39 -13.22 -3.19
N GLU A 298 6.10 -14.33 -3.38
CA GLU A 298 7.29 -14.71 -2.61
C GLU A 298 8.48 -13.76 -2.89
N GLU A 299 8.75 -13.45 -4.16
CA GLU A 299 9.79 -12.49 -4.57
C GLU A 299 9.48 -11.09 -4.00
N TRP A 300 8.21 -10.67 -4.05
CA TRP A 300 7.81 -9.36 -3.52
C TRP A 300 7.93 -9.27 -1.99
N LYS A 301 7.55 -10.32 -1.26
CA LYS A 301 7.77 -10.43 0.19
C LYS A 301 9.25 -10.50 0.54
N SER A 302 10.07 -11.18 -0.27
CA SER A 302 11.53 -11.20 -0.14
C SER A 302 12.09 -9.78 -0.27
N HIS A 303 11.65 -8.99 -1.26
CA HIS A 303 12.02 -7.57 -1.38
C HIS A 303 11.60 -6.72 -0.18
N GLN A 304 10.37 -6.89 0.32
CA GLN A 304 9.90 -6.18 1.51
C GLN A 304 10.79 -6.49 2.73
N TYR A 305 11.08 -7.78 2.98
CA TYR A 305 11.92 -8.22 4.08
C TYR A 305 13.37 -7.73 3.95
N GLN A 306 13.99 -7.86 2.78
CA GLN A 306 15.34 -7.37 2.50
C GLN A 306 15.45 -5.86 2.72
N SER A 307 14.42 -5.11 2.31
CA SER A 307 14.35 -3.66 2.56
C SER A 307 14.26 -3.38 4.06
N ILE A 308 13.32 -3.98 4.80
CA ILE A 308 13.18 -3.81 6.26
C ILE A 308 14.49 -4.15 7.01
N GLU A 309 15.14 -5.26 6.67
CA GLU A 309 16.41 -5.71 7.24
C GLU A 309 17.60 -4.77 6.97
N LYS A 310 17.47 -3.86 6.00
CA LYS A 310 18.45 -2.86 5.59
C LYS A 310 18.12 -1.45 6.11
N ILE A 311 16.85 -1.04 6.08
CA ILE A 311 16.41 0.34 6.33
C ILE A 311 15.82 0.56 7.72
N ARG A 312 15.30 -0.49 8.38
CA ARG A 312 14.65 -0.40 9.71
C ARG A 312 15.45 -1.03 10.83
N LYS A 313 16.58 -1.67 10.51
CA LYS A 313 17.41 -2.40 11.47
C LYS A 313 18.88 -2.07 11.30
N SER A 314 19.63 -2.06 12.39
CA SER A 314 21.09 -1.93 12.40
C SER A 314 21.71 -3.10 13.15
N LYS A 315 22.91 -3.50 12.72
CA LYS A 315 23.75 -4.43 13.50
C LYS A 315 24.29 -3.66 14.71
N VAL A 316 24.17 -4.25 15.89
CA VAL A 316 24.74 -3.70 17.13
C VAL A 316 25.64 -4.74 17.79
N LYS A 317 26.74 -4.26 18.33
CA LYS A 317 27.70 -5.07 19.09
C LYS A 317 27.87 -4.48 20.48
N LEU A 318 27.35 -5.18 21.47
CA LEU A 318 27.39 -4.75 22.86
C LEU A 318 28.56 -5.44 23.55
N GLN A 319 29.46 -4.69 24.20
CA GLN A 319 30.56 -5.25 24.98
C GLN A 319 30.37 -4.97 26.48
N ALA A 320 30.37 -6.02 27.29
CA ALA A 320 30.49 -5.91 28.74
C ALA A 320 31.97 -5.93 29.15
N ILE A 321 32.42 -4.87 29.81
CA ILE A 321 33.76 -4.76 30.38
C ILE A 321 33.69 -4.41 31.87
N ASN A 322 34.65 -4.88 32.65
CA ASN A 322 34.77 -4.48 34.06
C ASN A 322 35.35 -3.07 34.19
N SER A 323 35.41 -2.56 35.42
CA SER A 323 36.05 -1.29 35.78
C SER A 323 37.50 -1.13 35.29
N GLU A 324 38.25 -2.22 35.08
CA GLU A 324 39.61 -2.24 34.53
C GLU A 324 39.65 -2.31 32.99
N GLY A 325 38.50 -2.30 32.32
CA GLY A 325 38.38 -2.43 30.86
C GLY A 325 38.52 -3.85 30.31
N LYS A 326 38.58 -4.89 31.16
CA LYS A 326 38.68 -6.29 30.76
C LYS A 326 37.31 -6.87 30.40
N PRO A 327 37.21 -7.72 29.37
CA PRO A 327 35.94 -8.30 28.94
C PRO A 327 35.30 -9.22 29.98
N LEU A 328 33.97 -9.17 30.07
CA LEU A 328 33.17 -9.98 30.99
C LEU A 328 32.37 -11.06 30.23
N ALA A 329 32.92 -12.27 30.21
CA ALA A 329 32.28 -13.42 29.59
C ALA A 329 31.08 -13.97 30.38
N ASN A 330 30.17 -14.66 29.69
CA ASN A 330 29.00 -15.34 30.26
C ASN A 330 28.06 -14.44 31.07
N ARG A 331 28.01 -13.13 30.76
CA ARG A 331 27.10 -12.17 31.41
C ARG A 331 25.75 -12.19 30.72
N THR A 332 24.70 -12.45 31.48
CA THR A 332 23.32 -12.35 31.00
C THR A 332 22.91 -10.89 30.88
N LEU A 333 22.45 -10.49 29.70
CA LEU A 333 21.86 -9.17 29.43
C LEU A 333 20.44 -9.28 28.93
N THR A 334 19.65 -8.25 29.19
CA THR A 334 18.32 -8.03 28.62
C THR A 334 18.33 -6.68 27.90
N ILE A 335 18.04 -6.69 26.61
CA ILE A 335 17.84 -5.52 25.76
C ILE A 335 16.33 -5.32 25.63
N ALA A 336 15.79 -4.16 26.02
CA ALA A 336 14.36 -3.87 25.95
C ALA A 336 14.11 -2.56 25.21
N GLN A 337 13.42 -2.63 24.06
CA GLN A 337 13.00 -1.44 23.32
C GLN A 337 12.00 -0.64 24.15
N LYS A 338 12.21 0.68 24.24
CA LYS A 338 11.33 1.63 24.90
C LYS A 338 10.49 2.41 23.89
N PHE A 339 11.13 2.83 22.80
CA PHE A 339 10.48 3.53 21.70
C PHE A 339 11.00 2.98 20.37
N ALA A 340 10.12 2.80 19.39
CA ALA A 340 10.50 2.51 18.01
C ALA A 340 10.61 3.84 17.25
N ASN A 341 11.63 4.00 16.40
CA ASN A 341 11.86 5.23 15.64
C ASN A 341 10.91 5.42 14.45
N PHE A 342 10.01 4.47 14.19
CA PHE A 342 9.00 4.55 13.14
C PHE A 342 7.62 4.86 13.75
N PRO A 343 7.12 6.10 13.64
CA PRO A 343 5.77 6.48 14.01
C PRO A 343 4.71 5.53 13.46
N PHE A 344 4.02 4.85 14.38
CA PHE A 344 2.82 4.06 14.08
C PHE A 344 1.69 4.52 15.01
N GLY A 345 0.56 4.93 14.42
CA GLY A 345 -0.53 5.58 15.11
C GLY A 345 -1.91 5.17 14.61
N CYS A 346 -2.93 5.65 15.31
CA CYS A 346 -4.33 5.55 14.90
C CYS A 346 -5.03 6.87 15.27
N ALA A 347 -5.94 7.33 14.41
CA ALA A 347 -6.80 8.46 14.72
C ALA A 347 -7.69 8.17 15.94
N ILE A 348 -7.99 9.21 16.70
CA ILE A 348 -8.95 9.19 17.81
C ILE A 348 -9.98 10.31 17.62
N ASN A 349 -11.08 10.23 18.36
CA ASN A 349 -12.10 11.26 18.46
C ASN A 349 -12.52 11.42 19.93
N LYS A 350 -13.33 12.43 20.22
CA LYS A 350 -13.76 12.79 21.59
C LYS A 350 -14.42 11.67 22.40
N ASN A 351 -14.91 10.60 21.77
CA ASN A 351 -15.52 9.47 22.48
C ASN A 351 -14.53 8.78 23.43
N ILE A 352 -13.23 8.84 23.14
CA ILE A 352 -12.17 8.30 24.01
C ILE A 352 -12.15 8.97 25.39
N LEU A 353 -12.57 10.24 25.50
CA LEU A 353 -12.50 11.00 26.76
C LEU A 353 -13.41 10.41 27.86
N ALA A 354 -14.56 9.87 27.47
CA ALA A 354 -15.55 9.29 28.38
C ALA A 354 -15.49 7.75 28.48
N ASN A 355 -14.76 7.08 27.58
CA ASN A 355 -14.74 5.62 27.48
C ASN A 355 -13.41 5.02 27.94
N SER A 356 -13.39 4.42 29.14
CA SER A 356 -12.20 3.81 29.72
C SER A 356 -11.65 2.63 28.91
N ASP A 357 -12.52 1.83 28.29
CA ASP A 357 -12.08 0.68 27.48
C ASP A 357 -11.43 1.14 26.18
N TYR A 358 -11.94 2.21 25.57
CA TYR A 358 -11.28 2.87 24.43
C TYR A 358 -9.90 3.41 24.83
N LYS A 359 -9.77 4.12 25.97
CA LYS A 359 -8.47 4.59 26.49
C LYS A 359 -7.50 3.43 26.65
N ASN A 360 -7.91 2.36 27.33
CA ASN A 360 -7.06 1.20 27.60
C ASN A 360 -6.63 0.48 26.31
N TRP A 361 -7.57 0.27 25.38
CA TRP A 361 -7.28 -0.38 24.10
C TRP A 361 -6.33 0.45 23.23
N PHE A 362 -6.52 1.76 23.17
CA PHE A 362 -5.67 2.67 22.39
C PHE A 362 -4.26 2.85 22.99
N LEU A 363 -4.18 3.18 24.29
CA LEU A 363 -2.91 3.55 24.96
C LEU A 363 -1.92 2.39 25.12
N SER A 364 -2.43 1.15 25.06
CA SER A 364 -1.61 -0.07 25.05
C SER A 364 -0.93 -0.34 23.69
N ARG A 365 -1.34 0.36 22.62
CA ARG A 365 -0.88 0.14 21.23
C ARG A 365 -0.13 1.33 20.66
N PHE A 366 -0.70 2.52 20.77
CA PHE A 366 -0.28 3.68 19.99
C PHE A 366 0.39 4.78 20.82
N LYS A 367 1.37 5.44 20.20
CA LYS A 367 2.04 6.65 20.72
C LYS A 367 1.95 7.85 19.78
N TYR A 368 1.23 7.69 18.66
CA TYR A 368 0.98 8.71 17.66
C TYR A 368 -0.50 8.70 17.30
N THR A 369 -1.08 9.88 17.03
CA THR A 369 -2.49 10.02 16.66
C THR A 369 -2.74 11.26 15.80
N ALA A 370 -3.92 11.31 15.19
CA ALA A 370 -4.55 12.51 14.66
C ALA A 370 -5.97 12.59 15.27
N PHE A 371 -6.59 13.78 15.27
CA PHE A 371 -7.99 13.90 15.69
C PHE A 371 -8.91 13.86 14.48
N GLU A 372 -9.92 12.98 14.52
CA GLU A 372 -10.78 12.67 13.37
C GLU A 372 -11.54 13.92 12.85
N ASN A 373 -12.01 14.76 13.77
CA ASN A 373 -12.81 15.95 13.43
C ASN A 373 -12.46 17.19 14.28
N GLU A 374 -11.95 17.00 15.49
CA GLU A 374 -12.01 18.02 16.56
C GLU A 374 -11.16 19.26 16.30
N MET A 375 -10.18 19.19 15.41
CA MET A 375 -9.35 20.33 14.96
C MET A 375 -9.78 20.93 13.60
N LYS A 376 -10.75 20.34 12.88
CA LYS A 376 -11.20 20.82 11.56
C LYS A 376 -12.02 22.11 11.68
N TRP A 377 -11.93 23.02 10.70
CA TRP A 377 -12.53 24.37 10.81
C TRP A 377 -14.05 24.34 11.05
N TYR A 378 -14.79 23.46 10.36
CA TYR A 378 -16.23 23.28 10.59
C TYR A 378 -16.59 22.76 11.99
N ALA A 379 -15.66 22.10 12.68
CA ALA A 379 -15.87 21.68 14.06
C ALA A 379 -15.71 22.85 15.02
N ASN A 380 -14.71 23.71 14.81
CA ASN A 380 -14.37 24.79 15.74
C ASN A 380 -15.12 26.11 15.49
N GLU A 381 -15.48 26.49 14.26
CA GLU A 381 -16.11 27.80 13.97
C GLU A 381 -17.41 27.65 13.15
N ARG A 382 -18.37 26.91 13.71
CA ARG A 382 -19.68 26.65 13.07
C ARG A 382 -20.47 27.92 12.75
N ILE A 383 -20.35 28.92 13.61
CA ILE A 383 -20.92 30.26 13.44
C ILE A 383 -19.74 31.22 13.34
N GLN A 384 -19.74 32.10 12.34
CA GLN A 384 -18.67 33.06 12.13
C GLN A 384 -18.38 33.85 13.41
N ASN A 385 -17.11 33.92 13.81
CA ASN A 385 -16.64 34.57 15.03
C ASN A 385 -17.04 33.92 16.36
N GLN A 386 -17.53 32.68 16.36
CA GLN A 386 -17.77 31.89 17.56
C GLN A 386 -16.93 30.61 17.51
N GLU A 387 -15.74 30.68 18.10
CA GLU A 387 -14.78 29.57 18.13
C GLU A 387 -14.99 28.68 19.38
N ASP A 388 -15.10 27.36 19.18
CA ASP A 388 -15.14 26.34 20.22
C ASP A 388 -14.05 25.29 19.97
N TYR A 389 -13.04 25.31 20.84
CA TYR A 389 -11.91 24.37 20.84
C TYR A 389 -12.00 23.33 21.96
N SER A 390 -13.08 23.32 22.75
CA SER A 390 -13.19 22.53 23.99
C SER A 390 -12.92 21.03 23.81
N ALA A 391 -13.38 20.43 22.71
CA ALA A 391 -13.14 19.02 22.40
C ALA A 391 -11.68 18.73 22.01
N ALA A 392 -11.04 19.60 21.24
CA ALA A 392 -9.63 19.46 20.85
C ALA A 392 -8.69 19.74 22.03
N ASP A 393 -8.99 20.75 22.86
CA ASP A 393 -8.25 21.04 24.10
C ASP A 393 -8.27 19.83 25.05
N ALA A 394 -9.44 19.22 25.25
CA ALA A 394 -9.58 18.04 26.11
C ALA A 394 -8.87 16.79 25.54
N LEU A 395 -8.87 16.61 24.22
CA LEU A 395 -8.11 15.54 23.56
C LEU A 395 -6.60 15.76 23.66
N LEU A 396 -6.11 17.00 23.49
CA LEU A 396 -4.70 17.33 23.65
C LEU A 396 -4.19 17.10 25.08
N GLU A 397 -4.97 17.49 26.09
CA GLU A 397 -4.61 17.21 27.49
C GLU A 397 -4.60 15.70 27.77
N PHE A 398 -5.56 14.95 27.22
CA PHE A 398 -5.56 13.48 27.29
C PHE A 398 -4.32 12.86 26.61
N THR A 399 -3.96 13.27 25.40
CA THR A 399 -2.80 12.70 24.70
C THR A 399 -1.49 13.07 25.37
N LYS A 400 -1.34 14.33 25.80
CA LYS A 400 -0.15 14.85 26.50
C LYS A 400 0.08 14.14 27.83
N SER A 401 -0.95 13.98 28.65
CA SER A 401 -0.87 13.27 29.94
C SER A 401 -0.54 11.77 29.81
N ASN A 402 -0.70 11.19 28.61
CA ASN A 402 -0.41 9.78 28.33
C ASN A 402 0.79 9.56 27.39
N GLY A 403 1.55 10.61 27.07
CA GLY A 403 2.75 10.53 26.22
C GLY A 403 2.45 10.13 24.76
N VAL A 404 1.31 10.59 24.22
CA VAL A 404 0.89 10.38 22.84
C VAL A 404 1.12 11.67 22.05
N GLN A 405 1.85 11.57 20.94
CA GLN A 405 2.14 12.68 20.03
C GLN A 405 1.00 12.86 19.01
N VAL A 406 0.66 14.11 18.69
CA VAL A 406 -0.52 14.47 17.88
C VAL A 406 -0.10 15.12 16.56
N ARG A 407 -0.67 14.67 15.44
CA ARG A 407 -0.69 15.40 14.17
C ARG A 407 -1.88 16.37 14.20
N GLY A 408 -1.64 17.65 13.98
CA GLY A 408 -2.68 18.68 13.84
C GLY A 408 -3.39 18.56 12.49
N HIS A 409 -4.59 18.00 12.50
CA HIS A 409 -5.38 17.72 11.30
C HIS A 409 -6.77 18.39 11.40
N ASN A 410 -7.06 19.45 10.65
CA ASN A 410 -6.21 20.21 9.73
C ASN A 410 -6.45 21.72 9.89
N VAL A 411 -5.53 22.57 9.41
CA VAL A 411 -5.70 24.02 9.48
C VAL A 411 -6.80 24.45 8.51
N PHE A 412 -6.65 24.05 7.24
CA PHE A 412 -7.60 24.22 6.16
C PHE A 412 -7.83 22.88 5.42
N TRP A 413 -9.04 22.69 4.90
CA TRP A 413 -9.42 21.58 4.02
C TRP A 413 -10.03 22.17 2.75
N ASP A 414 -9.40 21.99 1.60
CA ASP A 414 -9.72 22.79 0.42
C ASP A 414 -11.03 22.40 -0.30
N ASP A 415 -11.63 21.23 -0.02
CA ASP A 415 -12.99 20.92 -0.47
C ASP A 415 -14.02 21.90 0.15
N PRO A 416 -14.75 22.70 -0.68
CA PRO A 416 -15.77 23.63 -0.20
C PRO A 416 -16.89 22.98 0.63
N LYS A 417 -17.13 21.68 0.45
CA LYS A 417 -18.13 20.90 1.20
C LYS A 417 -17.80 20.78 2.69
N TYR A 418 -16.50 20.76 3.04
CA TYR A 418 -16.03 20.63 4.42
C TYR A 418 -15.57 21.97 5.01
N GLN A 419 -15.94 23.09 4.39
CA GLN A 419 -15.80 24.41 4.99
C GLN A 419 -16.97 24.70 5.97
N PRO A 420 -16.78 25.57 6.99
CA PRO A 420 -17.91 26.12 7.74
C PRO A 420 -18.92 26.75 6.78
N SER A 421 -20.23 26.55 6.98
CA SER A 421 -21.27 26.88 5.98
C SER A 421 -21.34 28.36 5.56
N TRP A 422 -20.73 29.26 6.33
CA TRP A 422 -20.62 30.69 6.05
C TRP A 422 -19.40 31.06 5.18
N VAL A 423 -18.39 30.19 5.06
CA VAL A 423 -17.14 30.43 4.31
C VAL A 423 -17.27 30.32 2.77
N PRO A 424 -17.96 29.32 2.18
CA PRO A 424 -18.02 29.15 0.73
C PRO A 424 -18.54 30.37 -0.05
N ASN A 425 -19.39 31.19 0.58
CA ASN A 425 -20.02 32.36 -0.04
C ASN A 425 -19.29 33.69 0.25
N LEU A 426 -18.13 33.67 0.91
CA LEU A 426 -17.34 34.88 1.14
C LEU A 426 -16.69 35.40 -0.16
N GLU A 427 -16.71 36.72 -0.29
CA GLU A 427 -15.91 37.51 -1.24
C GLU A 427 -14.43 37.47 -0.85
N THR A 428 -13.52 37.63 -1.83
CA THR A 428 -12.06 37.51 -1.67
C THR A 428 -11.48 38.19 -0.42
N GLN A 429 -11.81 39.46 -0.14
CA GLN A 429 -11.27 40.14 1.05
C GLN A 429 -11.76 39.50 2.35
N LYS A 430 -13.07 39.23 2.47
CA LYS A 430 -13.64 38.61 3.68
C LYS A 430 -13.13 37.17 3.88
N LEU A 431 -12.85 36.45 2.79
CA LEU A 431 -12.22 35.14 2.84
C LEU A 431 -10.76 35.25 3.31
N SER A 432 -10.00 36.23 2.79
CA SER A 432 -8.62 36.51 3.24
C SER A 432 -8.57 36.83 4.74
N ASP A 433 -9.49 37.68 5.22
CA ASP A 433 -9.61 38.02 6.65
C ASP A 433 -9.97 36.78 7.49
N ALA A 434 -10.91 35.96 7.02
CA ALA A 434 -11.34 34.74 7.69
C ALA A 434 -10.24 33.66 7.74
N THR A 435 -9.52 33.42 6.63
CA THR A 435 -8.39 32.49 6.61
C THR A 435 -7.26 32.97 7.49
N THR A 436 -6.94 34.27 7.44
CA THR A 436 -5.92 34.88 8.31
C THR A 436 -6.29 34.70 9.78
N LYS A 437 -7.55 34.91 10.16
CA LYS A 437 -8.01 34.65 11.53
C LYS A 437 -7.89 33.17 11.89
N ARG A 438 -8.38 32.26 11.03
CA ARG A 438 -8.38 30.81 11.28
C ARG A 438 -6.97 30.26 11.55
N ILE A 439 -6.00 30.57 10.69
CA ILE A 439 -4.63 30.05 10.86
C ILE A 439 -3.98 30.57 12.15
N ASN A 440 -4.14 31.87 12.45
CA ASN A 440 -3.65 32.46 13.70
C ASN A 440 -4.34 31.88 14.95
N SER A 441 -5.64 31.59 14.88
CA SER A 441 -6.39 30.98 15.98
C SER A 441 -5.94 29.54 16.25
N VAL A 442 -6.05 28.63 15.27
CA VAL A 442 -5.80 27.20 15.49
C VAL A 442 -4.31 26.89 15.72
N MET A 443 -3.42 27.46 14.92
CA MET A 443 -1.98 27.22 15.09
C MET A 443 -1.41 28.01 16.27
N GLY A 444 -1.86 29.24 16.50
CA GLY A 444 -1.43 30.02 17.67
C GLY A 444 -1.83 29.37 19.00
N ARG A 445 -2.96 28.65 19.05
CA ARG A 445 -3.40 27.87 20.22
C ARG A 445 -2.57 26.61 20.47
N TYR A 446 -2.13 25.94 19.41
CA TYR A 446 -1.57 24.59 19.48
C TYR A 446 -0.09 24.49 19.06
N SER A 447 0.57 25.61 18.79
CA SER A 447 2.01 25.70 18.49
C SER A 447 2.84 25.01 19.58
N GLY A 448 3.75 24.12 19.16
CA GLY A 448 4.58 23.31 20.06
C GLY A 448 3.85 22.24 20.87
N GLN A 449 2.54 22.01 20.63
CA GLN A 449 1.75 20.94 21.25
C GLN A 449 1.43 19.78 20.29
N VAL A 450 1.65 19.98 18.99
CA VAL A 450 1.56 18.96 17.94
C VAL A 450 2.92 18.76 17.27
N ILE A 451 3.14 17.59 16.66
CA ILE A 451 4.40 17.28 15.96
C ILE A 451 4.38 17.65 14.48
N SER A 452 3.19 17.86 13.92
CA SER A 452 3.00 18.22 12.52
C SER A 452 1.66 18.93 12.31
N TRP A 453 1.53 19.60 11.17
CA TRP A 453 0.28 20.19 10.69
C TRP A 453 -0.02 19.75 9.27
N ASP A 454 -1.24 19.26 9.03
CA ASP A 454 -1.83 19.26 7.69
C ASP A 454 -2.34 20.69 7.44
N VAL A 455 -1.57 21.48 6.68
CA VAL A 455 -1.80 22.93 6.55
C VAL A 455 -2.92 23.21 5.56
N VAL A 456 -2.89 22.53 4.41
CA VAL A 456 -3.98 22.55 3.43
C VAL A 456 -4.23 21.11 2.98
N ASN A 457 -5.36 20.54 3.38
CA ASN A 457 -5.81 19.21 2.97
C ASN A 457 -6.43 19.26 1.57
N GLU A 458 -6.14 18.26 0.74
CA GLU A 458 -6.82 17.95 -0.53
C GLU A 458 -6.72 19.03 -1.64
N ASN A 459 -5.74 19.93 -1.59
CA ASN A 459 -5.58 20.98 -2.61
C ASN A 459 -4.88 20.54 -3.91
N LEU A 460 -4.70 19.22 -4.14
CA LEU A 460 -4.51 18.66 -5.49
C LEU A 460 -5.85 18.34 -6.16
N HIS A 461 -6.82 17.85 -5.39
CA HIS A 461 -8.18 17.58 -5.85
C HIS A 461 -9.02 18.85 -5.99
N PHE A 462 -8.82 19.82 -5.10
CA PHE A 462 -9.56 21.07 -5.03
C PHE A 462 -8.63 22.28 -5.25
N ASN A 463 -9.22 23.46 -5.48
CA ASN A 463 -8.51 24.74 -5.52
C ASN A 463 -9.34 25.91 -4.96
N PHE A 464 -10.13 25.69 -3.91
CA PHE A 464 -11.05 26.68 -3.33
C PHE A 464 -10.31 27.94 -2.86
N PHE A 465 -9.19 27.79 -2.13
CA PHE A 465 -8.44 28.95 -1.67
C PHE A 465 -7.67 29.62 -2.81
N GLU A 466 -6.93 28.88 -3.65
CA GLU A 466 -6.22 29.49 -4.79
C GLU A 466 -7.17 30.20 -5.77
N SER A 467 -8.32 29.62 -6.10
CA SER A 467 -9.28 30.21 -7.07
C SER A 467 -9.92 31.52 -6.60
N LYS A 468 -9.90 31.81 -5.29
CA LYS A 468 -10.48 33.03 -4.71
C LYS A 468 -9.46 34.03 -4.17
N LEU A 469 -8.31 33.56 -3.70
CA LEU A 469 -7.25 34.37 -3.07
C LEU A 469 -6.02 34.53 -3.97
N GLY A 470 -5.93 33.77 -5.06
CA GLY A 470 -4.82 33.75 -6.02
C GLY A 470 -3.90 32.53 -5.88
N ASP A 471 -3.16 32.22 -6.94
CA ASP A 471 -2.34 30.99 -7.07
C ASP A 471 -1.24 30.81 -5.99
N THR A 472 -0.92 31.87 -5.23
CA THR A 472 0.05 31.89 -4.13
C THR A 472 -0.58 31.75 -2.74
N ALA A 473 -1.90 31.52 -2.64
CA ALA A 473 -2.60 31.37 -1.36
C ALA A 473 -1.98 30.26 -0.48
N SER A 474 -1.77 29.07 -1.05
CA SER A 474 -1.13 27.95 -0.36
C SER A 474 0.29 28.30 0.13
N SER A 475 1.12 28.94 -0.70
CA SER A 475 2.45 29.45 -0.27
C SER A 475 2.35 30.38 0.94
N SER A 476 1.37 31.28 0.94
CA SER A 476 1.13 32.24 2.02
C SER A 476 0.70 31.55 3.32
N PHE A 477 -0.10 30.48 3.21
CA PHE A 477 -0.51 29.64 4.34
C PHE A 477 0.66 28.85 4.92
N TYR A 478 1.49 28.19 4.10
CA TYR A 478 2.70 27.50 4.59
C TYR A 478 3.71 28.47 5.23
N THR A 479 3.88 29.66 4.67
CA THR A 479 4.73 30.73 5.23
C THR A 479 4.23 31.17 6.61
N THR A 480 2.93 31.45 6.74
CA THR A 480 2.31 31.81 8.03
C THR A 480 2.37 30.65 9.03
N ALA A 481 2.09 29.43 8.59
CA ALA A 481 2.16 28.22 9.41
C ALA A 481 3.57 28.03 10.01
N ARG A 482 4.61 28.19 9.19
CA ARG A 482 6.02 28.09 9.61
C ARG A 482 6.44 29.17 10.61
N ALA A 483 5.85 30.37 10.49
CA ALA A 483 6.09 31.46 11.43
C ALA A 483 5.38 31.25 12.78
N LEU A 484 4.22 30.59 12.80
CA LEU A 484 3.45 30.28 14.01
C LEU A 484 3.97 29.04 14.75
N ASP A 485 4.41 28.01 14.02
CA ASP A 485 5.07 26.83 14.58
C ASP A 485 6.24 26.39 13.70
N SER A 486 7.46 26.72 14.15
CA SER A 486 8.70 26.38 13.45
C SER A 486 9.30 25.03 13.89
N ASN A 487 8.67 24.32 14.83
CA ASN A 487 9.10 23.01 15.29
C ASN A 487 8.27 21.88 14.65
N ALA A 488 6.98 22.11 14.39
CA ALA A 488 6.12 21.17 13.69
C ALA A 488 6.52 20.99 12.22
N ALA A 489 6.41 19.75 11.73
CA ALA A 489 6.52 19.45 10.30
C ALA A 489 5.25 19.86 9.55
N LEU A 490 5.38 20.55 8.41
CA LEU A 490 4.24 21.03 7.63
C LEU A 490 3.96 20.10 6.46
N PHE A 491 2.80 19.45 6.47
CA PHE A 491 2.36 18.47 5.49
C PHE A 491 1.44 19.10 4.46
N LEU A 492 1.76 18.83 3.19
CA LEU A 492 0.76 18.69 2.13
C LEU A 492 0.11 17.31 2.33
N ASN A 493 -1.21 17.22 2.37
CA ASN A 493 -1.93 15.97 2.67
C ASN A 493 -3.06 15.77 1.66
N ASP A 494 -3.10 14.62 0.99
CA ASP A 494 -4.04 14.34 -0.10
C ASP A 494 -4.22 12.83 -0.32
N PHE A 495 -5.32 12.45 -0.99
CA PHE A 495 -5.69 11.05 -1.28
C PHE A 495 -5.43 10.64 -2.74
N ASP A 496 -5.67 9.37 -3.02
CA ASP A 496 -5.61 8.68 -4.32
C ASP A 496 -4.25 8.70 -5.05
N THR A 497 -3.23 9.41 -4.56
CA THR A 497 -1.86 9.44 -5.10
C THR A 497 -1.20 8.07 -5.18
N ILE A 498 -1.44 7.19 -4.21
CA ILE A 498 -0.86 5.83 -4.12
C ILE A 498 -1.91 4.71 -4.25
N GLU A 499 -3.18 5.09 -4.21
CA GLU A 499 -4.34 4.19 -4.23
C GLU A 499 -4.90 4.01 -5.65
N SER A 500 -4.85 5.06 -6.48
CA SER A 500 -5.51 5.11 -7.79
C SER A 500 -4.55 5.49 -8.94
N PRO A 501 -4.06 4.52 -9.74
CA PRO A 501 -3.15 4.78 -10.87
C PRO A 501 -3.74 5.68 -11.98
N GLY A 502 -5.06 5.71 -12.07
CA GLY A 502 -5.82 6.50 -13.04
C GLY A 502 -6.25 7.87 -12.52
N ASP A 503 -5.94 8.24 -11.26
CA ASP A 503 -6.32 9.55 -10.77
C ASP A 503 -5.56 10.68 -11.51
N GLY A 504 -6.32 11.67 -11.98
CA GLY A 504 -5.81 12.75 -12.82
C GLY A 504 -5.56 14.05 -12.08
N ALA A 505 -5.96 14.16 -10.81
CA ALA A 505 -5.82 15.34 -9.96
C ALA A 505 -4.63 15.20 -9.02
N SER A 506 -4.53 14.07 -8.31
CA SER A 506 -3.53 13.79 -7.27
C SER A 506 -2.47 12.76 -7.69
N SER A 507 -2.26 12.57 -9.00
CA SER A 507 -1.17 11.71 -9.49
C SER A 507 0.20 12.14 -8.93
N PRO A 508 1.18 11.23 -8.80
CA PRO A 508 2.51 11.57 -8.26
C PRO A 508 3.22 12.77 -8.93
N ASP A 509 3.01 13.01 -10.23
CA ASP A 509 3.51 14.23 -10.87
C ASP A 509 2.77 15.49 -10.43
N LYS A 510 1.45 15.42 -10.27
CA LYS A 510 0.65 16.55 -9.79
C LYS A 510 1.04 16.91 -8.36
N TYR A 511 1.29 15.90 -7.52
CA TYR A 511 1.84 16.08 -6.18
C TYR A 511 3.16 16.85 -6.20
N LEU A 512 4.12 16.43 -7.03
CA LEU A 512 5.40 17.14 -7.22
C LEU A 512 5.22 18.54 -7.85
N GLN A 513 4.25 18.73 -8.76
CA GLN A 513 3.90 20.04 -9.31
C GLN A 513 3.33 20.98 -8.24
N LYS A 514 2.50 20.50 -7.30
CA LYS A 514 1.97 21.32 -6.19
C LYS A 514 3.06 21.71 -5.20
N ILE A 515 3.96 20.79 -4.85
CA ILE A 515 5.17 21.10 -4.05
C ILE A 515 5.97 22.22 -4.73
N LYS A 516 6.20 22.11 -6.04
CA LYS A 516 6.90 23.15 -6.81
C LYS A 516 6.10 24.46 -6.87
N GLN A 517 4.78 24.43 -7.05
CA GLN A 517 3.91 25.62 -7.05
C GLN A 517 4.00 26.38 -5.72
N ILE A 518 3.96 25.67 -4.60
CA ILE A 518 4.09 26.26 -3.25
C ILE A 518 5.45 26.94 -3.12
N SER A 519 6.53 26.32 -3.60
CA SER A 519 7.87 26.88 -3.53
C SER A 519 8.10 28.07 -4.48
N ASP A 520 7.72 27.94 -5.76
CA ASP A 520 7.74 29.03 -6.76
C ASP A 520 6.89 30.23 -6.29
N GLY A 521 5.82 29.97 -5.54
CA GLY A 521 4.94 30.97 -4.94
C GLY A 521 5.52 31.69 -3.72
N GLY A 522 6.76 31.39 -3.31
CA GLY A 522 7.50 32.14 -2.27
C GLY A 522 7.76 31.40 -0.96
N TYR A 523 7.32 30.16 -0.77
CA TYR A 523 7.63 29.38 0.42
C TYR A 523 8.97 28.62 0.28
N ASP A 524 9.94 28.95 1.12
CA ASP A 524 11.30 28.39 1.10
C ASP A 524 11.55 27.33 2.20
N GLY A 525 10.59 27.11 3.09
CA GLY A 525 10.70 26.15 4.18
C GLY A 525 10.55 24.68 3.74
N PRO A 526 10.93 23.72 4.60
CA PRO A 526 10.74 22.31 4.33
C PRO A 526 9.24 21.94 4.36
N LEU A 527 8.80 21.18 3.37
CA LEU A 527 7.51 20.49 3.36
C LEU A 527 7.68 19.02 3.78
N SER A 528 6.57 18.37 4.10
CA SER A 528 6.43 16.92 4.21
C SER A 528 5.26 16.44 3.36
N ILE A 529 5.29 15.17 2.98
CA ILE A 529 4.32 14.52 2.10
C ILE A 529 3.41 13.65 2.96
N GLY A 530 2.11 13.96 2.94
CA GLY A 530 1.04 13.20 3.53
C GLY A 530 0.27 12.50 2.42
N LEU A 531 0.23 11.17 2.49
CA LEU A 531 -0.51 10.32 1.56
C LEU A 531 -1.62 9.68 2.39
N GLU A 532 -2.88 10.06 2.19
CA GLU A 532 -3.97 9.63 3.07
C GLU A 532 -4.03 8.09 3.13
N GLY A 533 -3.97 7.40 2.00
CA GLY A 533 -3.90 5.94 1.97
C GLY A 533 -5.27 5.29 2.13
N HIS A 534 -6.26 5.86 1.45
CA HIS A 534 -7.66 5.48 1.51
C HIS A 534 -8.00 4.33 0.54
N PHE A 535 -7.37 3.16 0.72
CA PHE A 535 -7.39 2.07 -0.27
C PHE A 535 -8.77 1.42 -0.49
N ARG A 536 -9.44 1.77 -1.60
CA ARG A 536 -10.64 1.07 -2.08
C ARG A 536 -10.33 -0.24 -2.79
N HIS A 537 -9.28 -0.23 -3.61
CA HIS A 537 -8.74 -1.38 -4.33
C HIS A 537 -7.22 -1.34 -4.20
N LEU A 538 -6.59 -2.44 -3.82
CA LEU A 538 -5.15 -2.47 -3.57
C LEU A 538 -4.38 -2.89 -4.82
N ASN A 539 -3.52 -2.00 -5.32
CA ASN A 539 -2.51 -2.28 -6.34
C ASN A 539 -1.12 -2.04 -5.73
N ILE A 540 -0.55 -3.06 -5.07
CA ILE A 540 0.74 -2.95 -4.35
C ILE A 540 1.89 -2.51 -5.26
N PRO A 541 2.02 -3.02 -6.51
CA PRO A 541 3.06 -2.55 -7.42
C PRO A 541 2.91 -1.06 -7.78
N TYR A 542 1.69 -0.57 -7.99
CA TYR A 542 1.46 0.87 -8.17
C TYR A 542 1.83 1.64 -6.91
N MET A 543 1.33 1.24 -5.75
CA MET A 543 1.61 1.88 -4.45
C MET A 543 3.12 2.09 -4.25
N ARG A 544 3.94 1.05 -4.46
CA ARG A 544 5.42 1.19 -4.38
C ARG A 544 5.95 2.20 -5.41
N SER A 545 5.56 2.07 -6.68
CA SER A 545 6.05 2.94 -7.76
C SER A 545 5.64 4.41 -7.63
N ALA A 546 4.47 4.68 -7.02
CA ALA A 546 3.98 6.01 -6.73
C ALA A 546 4.79 6.64 -5.59
N ILE A 547 5.11 5.87 -4.54
CA ILE A 547 5.99 6.32 -3.45
C ILE A 547 7.41 6.57 -3.98
N ASP A 548 7.99 5.69 -4.82
CA ASP A 548 9.29 5.94 -5.47
C ASP A 548 9.33 7.31 -6.18
N LYS A 549 8.24 7.62 -6.88
CA LYS A 549 8.11 8.84 -7.67
C LYS A 549 8.04 10.08 -6.78
N VAL A 550 7.18 10.12 -5.75
CA VAL A 550 7.14 11.29 -4.84
C VAL A 550 8.36 11.38 -3.92
N ALA A 551 9.03 10.26 -3.62
CA ALA A 551 10.28 10.21 -2.85
C ALA A 551 11.46 10.90 -3.54
N SER A 552 11.39 11.07 -4.86
CA SER A 552 12.39 11.84 -5.62
C SER A 552 12.51 13.32 -5.23
N SER A 553 11.52 13.85 -4.49
CA SER A 553 11.58 15.17 -3.85
C SER A 553 12.57 15.27 -2.68
N GLY A 554 12.96 14.14 -2.08
CA GLY A 554 13.77 14.09 -0.86
C GLY A 554 13.04 14.50 0.43
N LEU A 555 11.73 14.75 0.38
CA LEU A 555 10.92 15.11 1.55
C LEU A 555 10.53 13.88 2.38
N SER A 556 10.23 14.10 3.67
CA SER A 556 9.66 13.07 4.56
C SER A 556 8.26 12.66 4.11
N ILE A 557 7.99 11.35 4.00
CA ILE A 557 6.69 10.81 3.57
C ILE A 557 6.03 10.06 4.71
N TRP A 558 4.78 10.38 5.03
CA TRP A 558 3.94 9.58 5.92
C TRP A 558 2.70 9.11 5.16
N LEU A 559 2.22 7.91 5.52
CA LEU A 559 0.83 7.56 5.25
C LEU A 559 -0.01 8.02 6.44
N THR A 560 -1.03 8.85 6.21
CA THR A 560 -1.60 9.71 7.25
C THR A 560 -2.99 9.28 7.73
N GLU A 561 -3.76 8.58 6.89
CA GLU A 561 -5.18 8.27 7.13
C GLU A 561 -5.52 6.85 6.63
N VAL A 562 -4.62 5.88 6.87
CA VAL A 562 -4.72 4.54 6.29
C VAL A 562 -5.98 3.82 6.73
N ASP A 563 -6.83 3.52 5.75
CA ASP A 563 -7.92 2.57 5.86
C ASP A 563 -8.02 1.72 4.58
N VAL A 564 -8.82 0.66 4.65
CA VAL A 564 -9.07 -0.24 3.54
C VAL A 564 -10.57 -0.49 3.39
N GLN A 565 -11.01 -0.84 2.19
CA GLN A 565 -12.41 -1.16 1.93
C GLN A 565 -12.89 -2.35 2.78
N PRO A 566 -13.96 -2.23 3.59
CA PRO A 566 -14.54 -3.34 4.32
C PRO A 566 -15.05 -4.43 3.37
N GLY A 567 -14.73 -5.68 3.71
CA GLY A 567 -15.00 -6.86 2.90
C GLY A 567 -14.34 -8.13 3.45
N PRO A 568 -14.51 -9.30 2.81
CA PRO A 568 -13.97 -10.57 3.31
C PRO A 568 -12.46 -10.60 3.52
N ASP A 569 -11.72 -9.84 2.70
CA ASP A 569 -10.26 -9.80 2.70
C ASP A 569 -9.68 -8.54 3.40
N GLU A 570 -10.51 -7.71 4.06
CA GLU A 570 -10.15 -6.42 4.68
C GLU A 570 -8.84 -6.50 5.49
N ALA A 571 -8.74 -7.48 6.40
CA ALA A 571 -7.55 -7.67 7.23
C ALA A 571 -6.29 -8.10 6.42
N ALA A 572 -6.47 -8.86 5.33
CA ALA A 572 -5.36 -9.25 4.47
C ALA A 572 -4.90 -8.09 3.57
N VAL A 573 -5.81 -7.20 3.16
CA VAL A 573 -5.49 -5.96 2.45
C VAL A 573 -4.73 -5.00 3.39
N LEU A 574 -5.18 -4.85 4.64
CA LEU A 574 -4.48 -4.04 5.64
C LEU A 574 -3.05 -4.52 5.92
N ASP A 575 -2.85 -5.83 6.13
CA ASP A 575 -1.51 -6.41 6.38
C ASP A 575 -0.56 -6.13 5.21
N GLN A 576 -1.06 -6.21 3.97
CA GLN A 576 -0.31 -5.89 2.76
C GLN A 576 0.06 -4.41 2.67
N VAL A 577 -0.88 -3.48 2.92
CA VAL A 577 -0.62 -2.02 2.92
C VAL A 577 0.42 -1.65 3.97
N LEU A 578 0.28 -2.16 5.20
CA LEU A 578 1.21 -1.85 6.30
C LEU A 578 2.62 -2.38 6.04
N ARG A 579 2.74 -3.62 5.51
CA ARG A 579 4.04 -4.19 5.14
C ARG A 579 4.69 -3.44 3.99
N GLU A 580 3.92 -3.04 2.98
CA GLU A 580 4.44 -2.27 1.84
C GLU A 580 4.96 -0.90 2.28
N ALA A 581 4.14 -0.14 3.00
CA ALA A 581 4.53 1.17 3.52
C ALA A 581 5.73 1.08 4.47
N HIS A 582 5.76 0.14 5.41
CA HIS A 582 6.89 0.00 6.34
C HIS A 582 8.18 -0.45 5.64
N ALA A 583 8.08 -1.29 4.60
CA ALA A 583 9.23 -1.73 3.82
C ALA A 583 9.78 -0.68 2.85
N HIS A 584 9.02 0.38 2.54
CA HIS A 584 9.48 1.40 1.60
C HIS A 584 10.57 2.30 2.22
N PRO A 585 11.77 2.45 1.60
CA PRO A 585 12.89 3.26 2.13
C PRO A 585 12.50 4.66 2.59
N SER A 586 11.69 5.35 1.78
CA SER A 586 11.34 6.77 1.97
C SER A 586 10.10 7.04 2.83
N VAL A 587 9.41 5.99 3.31
CA VAL A 587 8.29 6.19 4.24
C VAL A 587 8.82 6.29 5.66
N ASN A 588 8.32 7.27 6.42
CA ASN A 588 8.79 7.64 7.74
C ASN A 588 7.74 7.44 8.85
N GLY A 589 6.46 7.28 8.52
CA GLY A 589 5.41 7.00 9.50
C GLY A 589 4.09 6.54 8.88
N ILE A 590 3.24 5.92 9.70
CA ILE A 590 1.90 5.46 9.32
C ILE A 590 0.90 5.82 10.44
N VAL A 591 -0.23 6.43 10.09
CA VAL A 591 -1.38 6.61 10.96
C VAL A 591 -2.62 5.98 10.33
N LEU A 592 -3.35 5.18 11.10
CA LEU A 592 -4.59 4.50 10.68
C LEU A 592 -5.82 5.41 10.87
N TRP A 593 -6.75 5.43 9.92
CA TRP A 593 -8.02 6.16 10.03
C TRP A 593 -9.15 5.25 10.51
N SER A 594 -9.07 4.85 11.78
CA SER A 594 -9.99 3.87 12.39
C SER A 594 -10.44 4.27 13.80
N ALA A 595 -10.69 5.57 14.01
CA ALA A 595 -11.24 6.08 15.24
C ALA A 595 -12.59 5.40 15.54
N TRP A 596 -12.74 4.86 16.75
CA TRP A 596 -13.98 4.21 17.17
C TRP A 596 -15.07 5.23 17.51
N SER A 597 -16.32 4.92 17.13
CA SER A 597 -17.52 5.57 17.67
C SER A 597 -18.61 4.53 17.98
N PRO A 598 -19.59 4.85 18.84
CA PRO A 598 -20.71 3.94 19.12
C PRO A 598 -21.52 3.53 17.88
N GLN A 599 -21.48 4.34 16.82
CA GLN A 599 -22.16 4.12 15.53
C GLN A 599 -21.33 3.29 14.54
N GLY A 600 -20.10 2.92 14.89
CA GLY A 600 -19.11 2.32 13.99
C GLY A 600 -17.94 3.26 13.72
N CYS A 601 -17.10 2.91 12.74
CA CYS A 601 -15.94 3.68 12.30
C CYS A 601 -16.17 4.15 10.86
N PHE A 602 -15.37 5.11 10.36
CA PHE A 602 -15.56 5.69 9.02
C PHE A 602 -15.62 4.65 7.89
N ARG A 603 -14.62 3.75 7.83
CA ARG A 603 -14.50 2.72 6.79
C ARG A 603 -14.07 1.38 7.36
N MET A 604 -12.97 1.40 8.13
CA MET A 604 -12.38 0.25 8.80
C MET A 604 -12.51 0.42 10.33
N CYS A 605 -12.93 -0.64 11.01
CA CYS A 605 -12.86 -0.72 12.48
C CYS A 605 -11.75 -1.68 12.90
N LEU A 606 -11.06 -1.39 14.01
CA LEU A 606 -10.08 -2.29 14.63
C LEU A 606 -10.68 -3.15 15.76
N THR A 607 -11.81 -2.72 16.33
CA THR A 607 -12.51 -3.41 17.43
C THR A 607 -14.03 -3.39 17.25
N ASP A 608 -14.71 -4.27 17.99
CA ASP A 608 -16.14 -4.13 18.26
C ASP A 608 -16.44 -3.13 19.39
N ASN A 609 -17.72 -2.88 19.66
CA ASN A 609 -18.17 -1.99 20.74
C ASN A 609 -17.88 -2.48 22.17
N SER A 610 -17.23 -3.64 22.33
CA SER A 610 -16.71 -4.16 23.60
C SER A 610 -15.17 -4.18 23.62
N PHE A 611 -14.52 -3.46 22.69
CA PHE A 611 -13.07 -3.36 22.53
C PHE A 611 -12.36 -4.71 22.38
N ARG A 612 -13.08 -5.71 21.87
CA ARG A 612 -12.48 -6.95 21.38
C ARG A 612 -11.98 -6.70 19.96
N ASN A 613 -10.78 -7.18 19.64
CA ASN A 613 -10.21 -7.02 18.30
C ASN A 613 -11.13 -7.62 17.24
N LEU A 614 -11.23 -6.93 16.11
CA LEU A 614 -11.61 -7.49 14.83
C LEU A 614 -10.36 -8.05 14.12
N PRO A 615 -10.47 -8.83 13.04
CA PRO A 615 -9.31 -9.37 12.32
C PRO A 615 -8.30 -8.30 11.85
N THR A 616 -8.76 -7.08 11.60
CA THR A 616 -7.97 -5.86 11.35
C THR A 616 -7.20 -5.38 12.59
N GLY A 617 -7.79 -5.44 13.78
CA GLY A 617 -7.09 -5.22 15.06
C GLY A 617 -6.00 -6.27 15.32
N ASP A 618 -6.23 -7.53 14.94
CA ASP A 618 -5.22 -8.60 15.03
C ASP A 618 -4.06 -8.42 14.03
N VAL A 619 -4.29 -7.72 12.92
CA VAL A 619 -3.21 -7.27 12.00
C VAL A 619 -2.36 -6.19 12.66
N VAL A 620 -2.99 -5.21 13.30
CA VAL A 620 -2.31 -4.12 14.03
C VAL A 620 -1.46 -4.67 15.18
N ASP A 621 -2.01 -5.56 16.01
CA ASP A 621 -1.27 -6.17 17.13
C ASP A 621 -0.08 -7.01 16.66
N ARG A 622 -0.24 -7.74 15.55
CA ARG A 622 0.85 -8.47 14.90
C ARG A 622 1.92 -7.52 14.36
N PHE A 623 1.53 -6.46 13.66
CA PHE A 623 2.47 -5.48 13.11
C PHE A 623 3.28 -4.78 14.22
N ILE A 624 2.64 -4.39 15.31
CA ILE A 624 3.31 -3.84 16.50
C ILE A 624 4.28 -4.87 17.09
N GLY A 625 3.85 -6.13 17.27
CA GLY A 625 4.70 -7.21 17.81
C GLY A 625 5.87 -7.63 16.91
N GLU A 626 5.80 -7.38 15.60
CA GLU A 626 6.90 -7.61 14.66
C GLU A 626 7.92 -6.47 14.64
N PHE A 627 7.48 -5.21 14.82
CA PHE A 627 8.30 -4.01 14.56
C PHE A 627 8.51 -3.06 15.76
N SER A 628 7.99 -3.39 16.94
CA SER A 628 8.12 -2.58 18.17
C SER A 628 8.16 -3.44 19.44
N GLY A 629 8.55 -2.83 20.57
CA GLY A 629 8.52 -3.46 21.89
C GLY A 629 9.46 -4.67 22.07
N ALA A 630 10.48 -4.82 21.21
CA ALA A 630 11.34 -6.00 21.23
C ALA A 630 12.11 -6.14 22.55
N VAL A 631 12.00 -7.33 23.19
CA VAL A 631 12.78 -7.70 24.38
C VAL A 631 13.62 -8.93 24.07
N VAL A 632 14.94 -8.79 24.12
CA VAL A 632 15.92 -9.84 23.86
C VAL A 632 16.68 -10.14 25.14
N THR A 633 16.77 -11.41 25.55
CA THR A 633 17.67 -11.84 26.63
C THR A 633 18.75 -12.75 26.04
N ALA A 634 20.00 -12.44 26.33
CA ALA A 634 21.18 -13.08 25.74
C ALA A 634 22.33 -13.17 26.75
N THR A 635 23.42 -13.82 26.34
CA THR A 635 24.62 -14.02 27.14
C THR A 635 25.85 -13.61 26.33
N THR A 636 26.81 -12.92 26.96
CA THR A 636 28.06 -12.51 26.30
C THR A 636 29.02 -13.68 26.03
N ASP A 637 29.76 -13.58 24.93
CA ASP A 637 30.81 -14.52 24.53
C ASP A 637 32.07 -14.44 25.42
N VAL A 638 33.10 -15.21 25.09
CA VAL A 638 34.39 -15.24 25.83
C VAL A 638 35.13 -13.89 25.84
N ASN A 639 34.81 -12.99 24.90
CA ASN A 639 35.38 -11.65 24.77
C ASN A 639 34.42 -10.55 25.29
N GLY A 640 33.36 -10.95 26.01
CA GLY A 640 32.37 -10.05 26.59
C GLY A 640 31.41 -9.43 25.58
N PHE A 641 31.38 -9.90 24.33
CA PHE A 641 30.52 -9.38 23.28
C PHE A 641 29.18 -10.10 23.18
N TYR A 642 28.14 -9.37 22.77
CA TYR A 642 26.92 -9.92 22.18
C TYR A 642 26.58 -9.13 20.91
N GLU A 643 26.38 -9.83 19.80
CA GLU A 643 26.03 -9.27 18.50
C GLU A 643 24.59 -9.63 18.14
N THR A 644 23.84 -8.65 17.63
CA THR A 644 22.48 -8.87 17.12
C THR A 644 22.09 -7.78 16.12
N LYS A 645 20.94 -7.95 15.46
CA LYS A 645 20.26 -6.85 14.76
C LYS A 645 19.13 -6.32 15.64
N LEU A 646 19.08 -5.01 15.84
CA LEU A 646 17.96 -4.33 16.48
C LEU A 646 17.21 -3.45 15.48
N ILE A 647 15.92 -3.25 15.71
CA ILE A 647 15.11 -2.27 14.99
C ILE A 647 15.57 -0.87 15.41
N HIS A 648 15.38 0.14 14.57
CA HIS A 648 15.69 1.51 14.94
C HIS A 648 14.78 1.98 16.08
N GLY A 649 15.37 2.51 17.15
CA GLY A 649 14.66 2.80 18.38
C GLY A 649 15.56 3.18 19.55
N ASP A 650 14.93 3.58 20.64
CA ASP A 650 15.55 3.75 21.95
C ASP A 650 15.40 2.46 22.76
N TYR A 651 16.47 2.03 23.40
CA TYR A 651 16.60 0.79 24.14
C TYR A 651 17.17 1.01 25.54
N GLU A 652 16.71 0.22 26.49
CA GLU A 652 17.40 0.01 27.77
C GLU A 652 18.11 -1.34 27.74
N VAL A 653 19.41 -1.35 28.05
CA VAL A 653 20.20 -2.56 28.24
C VAL A 653 20.42 -2.77 29.73
N ILE A 654 19.97 -3.91 30.25
CA ILE A 654 20.06 -4.28 31.67
C ILE A 654 20.92 -5.54 31.78
N PHE A 655 22.01 -5.48 32.53
CA PHE A 655 22.78 -6.69 32.86
C PHE A 655 22.26 -7.32 34.15
N LYS A 656 22.19 -8.65 34.19
CA LYS A 656 21.92 -9.41 35.41
C LYS A 656 23.25 -9.81 36.03
N ASP A 657 23.48 -9.33 37.25
CA ASP A 657 24.62 -9.78 38.06
C ASP A 657 24.63 -11.31 38.15
N ALA A 658 25.78 -11.88 37.81
CA ALA A 658 26.11 -13.28 38.04
C ALA A 658 27.36 -13.33 38.91
N ASP A 659 27.20 -13.03 40.20
CA ASP A 659 28.19 -13.38 41.21
C ASP A 659 27.51 -14.14 42.36
N PRO A 660 27.24 -15.45 42.19
CA PRO A 660 26.74 -16.30 43.26
C PRO A 660 27.80 -16.63 44.33
N TYR A 661 29.04 -16.11 44.22
CA TYR A 661 30.15 -16.44 45.12
C TYR A 661 30.63 -15.28 46.01
N LYS A 662 30.21 -14.02 45.76
CA LYS A 662 30.38 -12.90 46.70
C LYS A 662 29.18 -12.70 47.64
N PHE A 663 28.89 -13.71 48.46
CA PHE A 663 27.96 -13.56 49.58
C PHE A 663 28.65 -13.01 50.85
N GLU A 664 29.07 -11.74 50.81
CA GLU A 664 29.22 -10.95 52.03
C GLU A 664 28.02 -10.02 52.22
N LYS A 665 27.18 -10.40 53.19
CA LYS A 665 26.08 -9.67 53.84
C LYS A 665 25.76 -8.22 53.35
N TYR A 666 24.52 -8.05 52.88
CA TYR A 666 23.75 -6.79 52.77
C TYR A 666 23.94 -5.87 51.53
N THR A 667 24.05 -6.42 50.32
CA THR A 667 23.75 -5.66 49.09
C THR A 667 22.66 -6.34 48.26
N LYS A 668 21.66 -5.55 47.82
CA LYS A 668 20.68 -5.98 46.80
C LYS A 668 21.42 -6.13 45.47
N PRO A 669 21.06 -7.09 44.59
CA PRO A 669 21.67 -7.22 43.26
C PRO A 669 21.54 -5.89 42.51
N GLN A 670 22.66 -5.40 41.96
CA GLN A 670 22.80 -4.04 41.50
C GLN A 670 22.46 -3.98 40.02
N ARG A 671 21.21 -3.64 39.70
CA ARG A 671 20.81 -3.46 38.29
C ARG A 671 21.49 -2.22 37.74
N ILE A 672 22.48 -2.44 36.87
CA ILE A 672 23.07 -1.39 36.05
C ILE A 672 22.30 -1.40 34.71
N SER A 673 21.68 -0.26 34.39
CA SER A 673 21.00 -0.05 33.11
C SER A 673 21.64 1.09 32.33
N HIS A 674 21.70 0.91 31.01
CA HIS A 674 22.23 1.90 30.08
C HIS A 674 21.22 2.19 28.97
N HIS A 675 21.17 3.45 28.53
CA HIS A 675 20.41 3.85 27.36
C HIS A 675 21.21 3.61 26.08
N LEU A 676 20.56 3.06 25.06
CA LEU A 676 21.13 2.77 23.74
C LEU A 676 20.16 3.32 22.68
N LYS A 677 20.64 4.21 21.81
CA LYS A 677 19.89 4.65 20.64
C LYS A 677 20.41 3.92 19.41
N VAL A 678 19.51 3.31 18.63
CA VAL A 678 19.83 2.58 17.40
C VAL A 678 19.21 3.33 16.23
N GLU A 679 20.04 3.82 15.32
CA GLU A 679 19.64 4.58 14.13
C GLU A 679 20.25 3.97 12.86
N ALA A 680 19.91 4.53 11.70
CA ALA A 680 20.55 4.20 10.44
C ALA A 680 22.01 4.71 10.43
N SER A 681 22.95 3.82 10.73
CA SER A 681 24.39 4.11 10.70
C SER A 681 24.96 3.97 9.29
N SER A 682 25.90 4.85 8.93
CA SER A 682 26.74 4.68 7.73
C SER A 682 27.94 3.75 7.98
N SER A 683 28.15 3.34 9.24
CA SER A 683 29.16 2.38 9.65
C SER A 683 28.64 0.94 9.50
N ALA A 684 29.54 -0.02 9.26
CA ALA A 684 29.16 -1.42 9.08
C ALA A 684 28.73 -2.13 10.38
N GLU A 685 29.09 -1.56 11.55
CA GLU A 685 28.83 -2.12 12.88
C GLU A 685 29.09 -1.05 13.96
N ASP A 686 28.05 -0.69 14.73
CA ASP A 686 28.21 0.21 15.87
C ASP A 686 28.54 -0.60 17.13
N ILE A 687 29.73 -0.35 17.70
CA ILE A 687 30.23 -1.03 18.91
C ILE A 687 29.97 -0.17 20.15
N PHE A 688 29.08 -0.64 21.01
CA PHE A 688 28.74 0.01 22.28
C PHE A 688 29.42 -0.73 23.45
N ARG A 689 30.28 -0.02 24.18
CA ARG A 689 30.96 -0.56 25.37
C ARG A 689 30.28 -0.06 26.64
N PHE A 690 29.99 -0.97 27.55
CA PHE A 690 29.37 -0.68 28.84
C PHE A 690 30.32 -1.15 29.95
N GLN A 691 30.70 -0.21 30.82
CA GLN A 691 31.64 -0.43 31.92
C GLN A 691 30.87 -0.74 33.21
N PHE A 692 31.31 -1.79 33.91
CA PHE A 692 30.69 -2.33 35.12
C PHE A 692 31.69 -2.43 36.28
#